data_AF-A0A077Z3T0-F1
#
_entry.id   AF-A0A077Z3T0-F1
#
_cell.length_a   1.000
_cell.length_b   1.000
_cell.length_c   1.000
_cell.angle_alpha   90.00
_cell.angle_beta   90.00
_cell.angle_gamma   90.00
#
_symmetry.space_group_name_H-M   'P 1'
#
loop_
_entity.id
_entity.type
_entity.pdbx_description
1 polymer ?
#
loop_
_entity_poly.entity_id
_entity_poly.type
_entity_poly.pdbx_seq_one_letter_code
_entity_poly.pdbx_strand_id
1 'polypeptide(L)'
;MPSSVELEFAVRLNNVTVKASSISSVADFMYEHRSEDVRMVAVWLDAVKSERRPYQLLNLFYVANEVIRRSALHHPPYVSIFGSVFERAMDATGPTLERIHMVAFGELFKVWQEEEYFGYDYVENLRRHLYSYPSTSKENGVSDGISEGEIENQKGTSQSYEPESCITYRHEGTAKEVDQFLTNVSLSDEHVRAYLERLLVNEKACWQFLHKWFQSMQKSTGSFAIVAHLFRIADQLLKVNASKFPGLQCLLEPFLTKAVKETASTHYPQTKQLLERLFCEWQSEHLLSNRTMQMLRYHLTLNSFRANSTTAGENRLPSTSCTVEPTEMTNNFKLSLFKDMLNELSRSSRKIKSTSEWMVENGDMCNQLVSQWKHSLFQKPSSEYAIAMFCVAHEVVITRSASAAGYIRAFRSALETSIDFIAFTSASSNYQLINKCIDTWSRLKLFPPQFIAKIVSRVNQAWSSKKDDRFTSAADKPNSVKSRHFKVVHPSFNIDSAEMSSSTDQSENQQNVDPKATLREFVYDVRHSGRRVKELQCWKEHLAKMEKALAKFKKSDLRSPVVREKIEALRAAADKFRLRLDKKAVARDSESIRYKRMQALLYRTRKTVSKEAERYKNMRQTLLSTCSGNGSSTKEFNGRPAPACSGMFEESAIPLRRHAGVSQT
;
A
#
# COMPACT_ATOMS: atom_id res chain seq x y z
N MET A 1 -15.18 45.27 -11.87
CA MET A 1 -15.37 44.43 -13.08
C MET A 1 -14.35 43.33 -13.03
N PRO A 2 -14.74 42.05 -13.07
CA PRO A 2 -13.77 40.96 -13.10
C PRO A 2 -12.89 41.07 -14.35
N SER A 3 -11.62 40.69 -14.23
CA SER A 3 -10.71 40.66 -15.39
C SER A 3 -11.16 39.59 -16.39
N SER A 4 -10.74 39.70 -17.66
CA SER A 4 -11.01 38.66 -18.66
C SER A 4 -10.46 37.29 -18.21
N VAL A 5 -9.35 37.29 -17.49
CA VAL A 5 -8.70 36.09 -16.94
C VAL A 5 -9.54 35.48 -15.82
N GLU A 6 -10.08 36.30 -14.91
CA GLU A 6 -10.95 35.84 -13.82
C GLU A 6 -12.23 35.20 -14.35
N LEU A 7 -12.85 35.79 -15.38
CA LEU A 7 -14.05 35.24 -16.03
C LEU A 7 -13.73 33.90 -16.71
N GLU A 8 -12.62 33.80 -17.44
CA GLU A 8 -12.20 32.55 -18.07
C GLU A 8 -11.90 31.47 -17.00
N PHE A 9 -11.27 31.85 -15.90
CA PHE A 9 -10.98 30.94 -14.79
C PHE A 9 -12.26 30.42 -14.13
N ALA A 10 -13.23 31.30 -13.88
CA ALA A 10 -14.53 30.92 -13.32
C ALA A 10 -15.25 29.91 -14.24
N VAL A 11 -15.21 30.12 -15.57
CA VAL A 11 -15.76 29.16 -16.55
C VAL A 11 -15.02 27.81 -16.49
N ARG A 12 -13.70 27.82 -16.34
CA ARG A 12 -12.89 26.59 -16.21
C ARG A 12 -13.19 25.84 -14.92
N LEU A 13 -13.37 26.53 -13.80
CA LEU A 13 -13.77 25.94 -12.51
C LEU A 13 -15.18 25.35 -12.56
N ASN A 14 -16.13 26.00 -13.21
CA ASN A 14 -17.50 25.48 -13.37
C ASN A 14 -17.54 24.19 -14.23
N ASN A 15 -16.57 24.03 -15.13
CA ASN A 15 -16.49 22.88 -16.04
C ASN A 15 -15.45 21.82 -15.62
N VAL A 16 -14.80 21.97 -14.46
CA VAL A 16 -13.79 20.99 -14.03
C VAL A 16 -14.46 19.65 -13.73
N THR A 17 -13.84 18.56 -14.18
CA THR A 17 -14.31 17.18 -13.96
C THR A 17 -13.28 16.39 -13.14
N VAL A 18 -13.69 15.24 -12.60
CA VAL A 18 -12.80 14.33 -11.84
C VAL A 18 -11.62 13.76 -12.65
N LYS A 19 -11.59 13.95 -13.98
CA LYS A 19 -10.50 13.48 -14.82
C LYS A 19 -9.22 14.24 -14.48
N ALA A 20 -8.13 13.51 -14.23
CA ALA A 20 -6.82 14.09 -13.92
C ALA A 20 -6.34 15.14 -14.95
N SER A 21 -6.64 14.95 -16.25
CA SER A 21 -6.32 15.92 -17.29
C SER A 21 -7.12 17.23 -17.18
N SER A 22 -8.37 17.15 -16.71
CA SER A 22 -9.23 18.31 -16.48
C SER A 22 -8.73 19.12 -15.28
N ILE A 23 -8.47 18.45 -14.15
CA ILE A 23 -7.88 19.07 -12.96
C ILE A 23 -6.51 19.69 -13.28
N SER A 24 -5.64 18.97 -13.99
CA SER A 24 -4.35 19.49 -14.45
C SER A 24 -4.52 20.75 -15.28
N SER A 25 -5.39 20.73 -16.30
CA SER A 25 -5.56 21.87 -17.20
C SER A 25 -6.05 23.13 -16.48
N VAL A 26 -6.89 23.00 -15.46
CA VAL A 26 -7.32 24.14 -14.64
C VAL A 26 -6.18 24.62 -13.73
N ALA A 27 -5.43 23.70 -13.13
CA ALA A 27 -4.24 24.04 -12.34
C ALA A 27 -3.12 24.68 -13.17
N ASP A 28 -2.93 24.23 -14.42
CA ASP A 28 -2.01 24.80 -15.42
C ASP A 28 -2.39 26.26 -15.69
N PHE A 29 -3.67 26.53 -15.97
CA PHE A 29 -4.18 27.89 -16.21
C PHE A 29 -3.93 28.81 -15.01
N MET A 30 -4.18 28.32 -13.79
CA MET A 30 -3.92 29.09 -12.57
C MET A 30 -2.42 29.39 -12.42
N TYR A 31 -1.56 28.43 -12.74
CA TYR A 31 -0.10 28.59 -12.65
C TYR A 31 0.49 29.50 -13.74
N GLU A 32 -0.07 29.50 -14.95
CA GLU A 32 0.25 30.45 -16.02
C GLU A 32 0.02 31.89 -15.58
N HIS A 33 -1.05 32.13 -14.82
CA HIS A 33 -1.45 33.45 -14.29
C HIS A 33 -1.04 33.66 -12.83
N ARG A 34 0.08 33.04 -12.39
CA ARG A 34 0.57 33.14 -10.99
C ARG A 34 0.93 34.55 -10.52
N SER A 35 1.10 35.51 -11.42
CA SER A 35 1.25 36.94 -11.07
C SER A 35 -0.03 37.54 -10.47
N GLU A 36 -1.18 36.88 -10.68
CA GLU A 36 -2.49 37.26 -10.14
C GLU A 36 -2.97 36.25 -9.08
N ASP A 37 -2.03 35.61 -8.37
CA ASP A 37 -2.30 34.52 -7.42
C ASP A 37 -3.41 34.82 -6.40
N VAL A 38 -3.40 36.00 -5.76
CA VAL A 38 -4.42 36.42 -4.80
C VAL A 38 -5.81 36.47 -5.45
N ARG A 39 -5.92 37.02 -6.66
CA ARG A 39 -7.19 37.13 -7.40
C ARG A 39 -7.68 35.75 -7.84
N MET A 40 -6.78 34.91 -8.34
CA MET A 40 -7.12 33.55 -8.76
C MET A 40 -7.63 32.71 -7.57
N VAL A 41 -7.00 32.81 -6.40
CA VAL A 41 -7.49 32.11 -5.20
C VAL A 41 -8.85 32.68 -4.73
N ALA A 42 -9.08 33.99 -4.88
CA ALA A 42 -10.39 34.58 -4.57
C ALA A 42 -11.51 34.04 -5.49
N VAL A 43 -11.27 33.97 -6.80
CA VAL A 43 -12.23 33.37 -7.76
C VAL A 43 -12.48 31.90 -7.45
N TRP A 44 -11.44 31.15 -7.05
CA TRP A 44 -11.60 29.76 -6.59
C TRP A 44 -12.49 29.67 -5.34
N LEU A 45 -12.27 30.54 -4.35
CA LEU A 45 -13.08 30.56 -3.13
C LEU A 45 -14.54 30.91 -3.42
N ASP A 46 -14.81 31.85 -4.34
CA ASP A 46 -16.16 32.21 -4.75
C ASP A 46 -16.86 31.05 -5.48
N ALA A 47 -16.13 30.30 -6.30
CA ALA A 47 -16.64 29.06 -6.91
C ALA A 47 -16.99 28.01 -5.85
N VAL A 48 -16.14 27.83 -4.83
CA VAL A 48 -16.41 26.92 -3.71
C VAL A 48 -17.64 27.34 -2.90
N LYS A 49 -17.81 28.64 -2.62
CA LYS A 49 -18.97 29.16 -1.89
C LYS A 49 -20.29 29.02 -2.65
N SER A 50 -20.24 29.07 -3.98
CA SER A 50 -21.41 29.01 -4.84
C SER A 50 -21.85 27.58 -5.17
N GLU A 51 -20.92 26.62 -5.12
CA GLU A 51 -21.17 25.23 -5.51
C GLU A 51 -21.91 24.44 -4.42
N ARG A 52 -22.92 23.68 -4.84
CA ARG A 52 -23.79 22.88 -3.95
C ARG A 52 -23.68 21.37 -4.21
N ARG A 53 -22.97 20.96 -5.26
CA ARG A 53 -22.77 19.55 -5.63
C ARG A 53 -21.51 19.03 -4.93
N PRO A 54 -21.63 18.05 -4.02
CA PRO A 54 -20.48 17.53 -3.24
C PRO A 54 -19.32 17.02 -4.11
N TYR A 55 -19.63 16.36 -5.22
CA TYR A 55 -18.61 15.88 -6.17
C TYR A 55 -17.85 17.01 -6.86
N GLN A 56 -18.53 18.13 -7.16
CA GLN A 56 -17.88 19.27 -7.79
C GLN A 56 -17.02 20.04 -6.78
N LEU A 57 -17.47 20.17 -5.53
CA LEU A 57 -16.64 20.68 -4.43
C LEU A 57 -15.34 19.89 -4.30
N LEU A 58 -15.41 18.55 -4.32
CA LEU A 58 -14.21 17.72 -4.26
C LEU A 58 -13.27 17.97 -5.45
N ASN A 59 -13.79 18.14 -6.67
CA ASN A 59 -12.97 18.48 -7.85
C ASN A 59 -12.27 19.83 -7.67
N LEU A 60 -12.94 20.84 -7.12
CA LEU A 60 -12.35 22.16 -6.84
C LEU A 60 -11.20 22.06 -5.83
N PHE A 61 -11.34 21.23 -4.79
CA PHE A 61 -10.27 20.97 -3.83
C PHE A 61 -9.10 20.17 -4.45
N TYR A 62 -9.36 19.28 -5.39
CA TYR A 62 -8.30 18.63 -6.16
C TYR A 62 -7.52 19.60 -7.07
N VAL A 63 -8.19 20.63 -7.61
CA VAL A 63 -7.50 21.73 -8.33
C VAL A 63 -6.57 22.47 -7.37
N ALA A 64 -7.05 22.89 -6.20
CA ALA A 64 -6.23 23.58 -5.20
C ALA A 64 -5.02 22.74 -4.79
N ASN A 65 -5.22 21.44 -4.53
CA ASN A 65 -4.13 20.53 -4.20
C ASN A 65 -3.08 20.41 -5.31
N GLU A 66 -3.51 20.32 -6.57
CA GLU A 66 -2.59 20.24 -7.70
C GLU A 66 -1.80 21.54 -7.91
N VAL A 67 -2.42 22.70 -7.66
CA VAL A 67 -1.74 23.99 -7.67
C VAL A 67 -0.71 24.07 -6.54
N ILE A 68 -1.09 23.74 -5.30
CA ILE A 68 -0.18 23.72 -4.13
C ILE A 68 1.03 22.82 -4.38
N ARG A 69 0.81 21.61 -4.88
CA ARG A 69 1.88 20.64 -5.17
C ARG A 69 2.89 21.18 -6.18
N ARG A 70 2.44 21.91 -7.20
CA ARG A 70 3.31 22.52 -8.23
C ARG A 70 3.96 23.80 -7.74
N SER A 71 3.22 24.59 -6.98
CA SER A 71 3.63 25.92 -6.53
C SER A 71 4.59 25.84 -5.35
N ALA A 72 4.54 24.80 -4.52
CA ALA A 72 5.44 24.64 -3.37
C ALA A 72 6.93 24.82 -3.73
N LEU A 73 7.34 24.39 -4.93
CA LEU A 73 8.71 24.57 -5.42
C LEU A 73 8.92 25.85 -6.23
N HIS A 74 7.95 26.24 -7.07
CA HIS A 74 8.17 27.27 -8.09
C HIS A 74 7.45 28.60 -7.84
N HIS A 75 6.41 28.60 -7.01
CA HIS A 75 5.65 29.79 -6.60
C HIS A 75 5.08 29.60 -5.18
N PRO A 76 5.93 29.58 -4.14
CA PRO A 76 5.51 29.34 -2.76
C PRO A 76 4.34 30.20 -2.24
N PRO A 77 4.13 31.46 -2.70
CA PRO A 77 3.01 32.27 -2.23
C PRO A 77 1.63 31.61 -2.34
N TYR A 78 1.41 30.78 -3.37
CA TYR A 78 0.14 30.05 -3.50
C TYR A 78 -0.17 29.18 -2.27
N VAL A 79 0.84 28.57 -1.65
CA VAL A 79 0.65 27.74 -0.45
C VAL A 79 0.10 28.59 0.70
N SER A 80 0.72 29.75 0.95
CA SER A 80 0.25 30.68 2.00
C SER A 80 -1.12 31.28 1.69
N ILE A 81 -1.39 31.64 0.42
CA ILE A 81 -2.66 32.26 0.02
C ILE A 81 -3.80 31.24 0.15
N PHE A 82 -3.63 29.99 -0.33
CA PHE A 82 -4.60 28.93 -0.13
C PHE A 82 -4.82 28.62 1.36
N GLY A 83 -3.75 28.57 2.17
CA GLY A 83 -3.85 28.41 3.62
C GLY A 83 -4.70 29.49 4.31
N SER A 84 -4.73 30.72 3.79
CA SER A 84 -5.55 31.80 4.35
C SER A 84 -7.06 31.73 3.99
N VAL A 85 -7.45 30.82 3.09
CA VAL A 85 -8.84 30.70 2.62
C VAL A 85 -9.49 29.35 2.93
N PHE A 86 -8.72 28.31 3.27
CA PHE A 86 -9.31 26.97 3.45
C PHE A 86 -10.33 26.91 4.58
N GLU A 87 -10.14 27.58 5.72
CA GLU A 87 -11.14 27.58 6.79
C GLU A 87 -12.49 28.12 6.29
N ARG A 88 -12.48 29.27 5.59
CA ARG A 88 -13.67 29.85 4.95
C ARG A 88 -14.28 28.94 3.86
N ALA A 89 -13.44 28.21 3.14
CA ALA A 89 -13.88 27.22 2.15
C ALA A 89 -14.55 26.01 2.86
N MET A 90 -14.01 25.56 3.99
CA MET A 90 -14.60 24.51 4.80
C MET A 90 -15.93 24.94 5.41
N ASP A 91 -16.05 26.19 5.85
CA ASP A 91 -17.30 26.71 6.39
C ASP A 91 -18.44 26.69 5.37
N ALA A 92 -18.11 27.00 4.11
CA ALA A 92 -19.07 26.99 3.01
C ALA A 92 -19.43 25.57 2.54
N THR A 93 -18.46 24.65 2.56
CA THR A 93 -18.65 23.28 2.04
C THR A 93 -19.24 22.32 3.06
N GLY A 94 -18.85 22.42 4.33
CA GLY A 94 -19.20 21.50 5.42
C GLY A 94 -20.68 21.08 5.46
N PRO A 95 -21.64 22.01 5.42
CA PRO A 95 -23.08 21.70 5.45
C PRO A 95 -23.58 20.88 4.24
N THR A 96 -22.82 20.87 3.14
CA THR A 96 -23.20 20.22 1.87
C THR A 96 -22.62 18.80 1.75
N LEU A 97 -21.59 18.47 2.53
CA LEU A 97 -20.85 17.23 2.37
C LEU A 97 -21.53 16.04 3.07
N GLU A 98 -21.77 14.98 2.32
CA GLU A 98 -22.12 13.68 2.90
C GLU A 98 -20.87 12.96 3.42
N ARG A 99 -21.08 11.92 4.26
CA ARG A 99 -20.01 11.13 4.88
C ARG A 99 -18.99 10.58 3.87
N ILE A 100 -19.42 10.15 2.69
CA ILE A 100 -18.50 9.62 1.65
C ILE A 100 -17.53 10.70 1.16
N HIS A 101 -17.99 11.95 1.07
CA HIS A 101 -17.17 13.09 0.67
C HIS A 101 -16.24 13.48 1.81
N MET A 102 -16.72 13.50 3.06
CA MET A 102 -15.89 13.78 4.24
C MET A 102 -14.65 12.86 4.31
N VAL A 103 -14.81 11.57 3.99
CA VAL A 103 -13.68 10.61 3.90
C VAL A 103 -12.67 11.05 2.83
N ALA A 104 -13.13 11.46 1.64
CA ALA A 104 -12.26 11.91 0.56
C ALA A 104 -11.48 13.19 0.93
N PHE A 105 -12.14 14.13 1.62
CA PHE A 105 -11.47 15.31 2.18
C PHE A 105 -10.46 14.94 3.28
N GLY A 106 -10.79 13.97 4.13
CA GLY A 106 -9.87 13.45 5.15
C GLY A 106 -8.57 12.89 4.56
N GLU A 107 -8.67 12.14 3.46
CA GLU A 107 -7.50 11.64 2.72
C GLU A 107 -6.71 12.78 2.07
N LEU A 108 -7.38 13.81 1.53
CA LEU A 108 -6.71 14.99 0.99
C LEU A 108 -5.90 15.73 2.05
N PHE A 109 -6.50 15.97 3.23
CA PHE A 109 -5.84 16.60 4.36
C PHE A 109 -4.66 15.78 4.89
N LYS A 110 -4.78 14.45 4.87
CA LYS A 110 -3.67 13.56 5.22
C LYS A 110 -2.47 13.74 4.27
N VAL A 111 -2.71 13.88 2.96
CA VAL A 111 -1.64 14.20 2.00
C VAL A 111 -0.98 15.54 2.33
N TRP A 112 -1.77 16.57 2.67
CA TRP A 112 -1.20 17.88 3.04
C TRP A 112 -0.33 17.85 4.29
N GLN A 113 -0.71 17.01 5.27
CA GLN A 113 0.07 16.79 6.48
C GLN A 113 1.35 15.98 6.19
N GLU A 114 1.26 14.92 5.37
CA GLU A 114 2.40 14.06 5.02
C GLU A 114 3.46 14.78 4.18
N GLU A 115 3.03 15.69 3.31
CA GLU A 115 3.92 16.51 2.46
C GLU A 115 4.34 17.84 3.12
N GLU A 116 3.93 18.07 4.38
CA GLU A 116 4.25 19.27 5.17
C GLU A 116 3.91 20.61 4.48
N TYR A 117 2.89 20.64 3.61
CA TYR A 117 2.41 21.90 3.03
C TYR A 117 1.81 22.82 4.10
N PHE A 118 1.19 22.22 5.12
CA PHE A 118 0.64 22.91 6.27
C PHE A 118 1.02 22.17 7.55
N GLY A 119 1.17 22.92 8.65
CA GLY A 119 1.48 22.34 9.96
C GLY A 119 0.37 21.39 10.45
N TYR A 120 0.77 20.42 11.28
CA TYR A 120 -0.13 19.41 11.86
C TYR A 120 -1.38 20.04 12.49
N ASP A 121 -1.21 21.05 13.35
CA ASP A 121 -2.30 21.68 14.09
C ASP A 121 -3.32 22.37 13.19
N TYR A 122 -2.84 22.96 12.09
CA TYR A 122 -3.68 23.61 11.10
C TYR A 122 -4.52 22.58 10.32
N VAL A 123 -3.90 21.50 9.84
CA VAL A 123 -4.63 20.43 9.15
C VAL A 123 -5.64 19.77 10.09
N GLU A 124 -5.28 19.58 11.36
CA GLU A 124 -6.19 19.02 12.35
C GLU A 124 -7.34 19.99 12.68
N ASN A 125 -7.09 21.31 12.64
CA ASN A 125 -8.15 22.30 12.73
C ASN A 125 -9.14 22.19 11.56
N LEU A 126 -8.65 22.04 10.32
CA LEU A 126 -9.50 21.83 9.15
C LEU A 126 -10.31 20.54 9.24
N ARG A 127 -9.72 19.45 9.76
CA ARG A 127 -10.45 18.20 10.03
C ARG A 127 -11.55 18.41 11.06
N ARG A 128 -11.26 19.09 12.17
CA ARG A 128 -12.27 19.40 13.19
C ARG A 128 -13.41 20.23 12.62
N HIS A 129 -13.11 21.23 11.79
CA HIS A 129 -14.12 22.00 11.07
C HIS A 129 -14.96 21.13 10.12
N LEU A 130 -14.34 20.22 9.38
CA LEU A 130 -15.07 19.29 8.50
C LEU A 130 -16.05 18.39 9.27
N TYR A 131 -15.64 17.89 10.44
CA TYR A 131 -16.42 16.93 11.22
C TYR A 131 -17.37 17.58 12.25
N SER A 132 -17.30 18.89 12.48
CA SER A 132 -18.21 19.59 13.39
C SER A 132 -19.60 19.80 12.79
N TYR A 133 -19.76 19.67 11.48
CA TYR A 133 -21.06 19.77 10.83
C TYR A 133 -21.89 18.49 11.07
N PRO A 134 -22.98 18.55 11.85
CA PRO A 134 -23.88 17.41 11.97
C PRO A 134 -24.49 17.17 10.59
N SER A 135 -24.34 15.95 10.05
CA SER A 135 -24.99 15.57 8.79
C SER A 135 -26.50 15.85 8.91
N THR A 136 -26.97 16.89 8.25
CA THR A 136 -28.39 17.30 8.25
C THR A 136 -29.20 16.35 7.38
N SER A 137 -29.42 15.13 7.84
CA SER A 137 -30.53 14.31 7.36
C SER A 137 -31.83 14.86 7.98
N LYS A 138 -32.30 16.03 7.50
CA LYS A 138 -33.66 16.50 7.78
C LYS A 138 -34.62 15.78 6.84
N GLU A 139 -35.22 14.69 7.34
CA GLU A 139 -36.49 14.18 6.83
C GLU A 139 -37.61 15.18 7.16
N ASN A 140 -38.48 15.38 6.18
CA ASN A 140 -39.66 16.25 6.23
C ASN A 140 -40.56 15.88 7.41
N GLY A 141 -40.81 16.85 8.29
CA GLY A 141 -41.75 16.72 9.41
C GLY A 141 -42.24 18.10 9.86
N VAL A 142 -43.48 18.38 9.50
CA VAL A 142 -44.31 19.56 9.80
C VAL A 142 -44.43 19.82 11.31
N SER A 143 -44.20 21.07 11.76
CA SER A 143 -45.07 21.80 12.71
C SER A 143 -44.47 23.13 13.18
N ASP A 144 -45.22 24.19 12.90
CA ASP A 144 -45.42 25.48 13.58
C ASP A 144 -44.54 25.97 14.75
N GLY A 145 -44.12 27.23 14.62
CA GLY A 145 -44.51 28.29 15.56
C GLY A 145 -43.56 28.59 16.73
N ILE A 146 -42.86 29.72 16.65
CA ILE A 146 -42.98 30.90 17.56
C ILE A 146 -41.71 31.79 17.46
N SER A 147 -41.98 33.04 17.04
CA SER A 147 -41.32 34.35 17.16
C SER A 147 -39.83 34.50 17.54
N GLU A 148 -39.12 35.17 16.62
CA GLU A 148 -38.43 36.48 16.76
C GLU A 148 -38.02 36.98 18.17
N GLY A 149 -36.73 37.32 18.28
CA GLY A 149 -36.11 37.96 19.45
C GLY A 149 -34.62 38.27 19.21
N GLU A 150 -34.39 39.33 18.46
CA GLU A 150 -33.25 40.28 18.37
C GLU A 150 -31.97 40.18 19.26
N ILE A 151 -30.85 40.52 18.58
CA ILE A 151 -29.67 41.33 18.99
C ILE A 151 -28.51 40.64 19.76
N GLU A 152 -27.43 40.43 19.00
CA GLU A 152 -26.08 40.97 19.19
C GLU A 152 -25.48 40.98 20.62
N ASN A 153 -24.48 40.12 20.84
CA ASN A 153 -23.21 40.57 21.43
C ASN A 153 -22.08 39.54 21.26
N GLN A 154 -21.00 40.01 20.64
CA GLN A 154 -19.68 39.39 20.68
C GLN A 154 -19.17 39.41 22.13
N LYS A 155 -18.73 38.25 22.65
CA LYS A 155 -17.60 38.19 23.58
C LYS A 155 -17.03 36.78 23.61
N GLY A 156 -15.78 36.67 23.18
CA GLY A 156 -15.00 35.45 23.26
C GLY A 156 -14.97 34.92 24.68
N THR A 157 -15.34 33.67 24.83
CA THR A 157 -14.90 32.85 25.95
C THR A 157 -14.33 31.60 25.32
N SER A 158 -13.01 31.44 25.48
CA SER A 158 -12.27 30.23 25.16
C SER A 158 -12.84 29.07 25.99
N GLN A 159 -13.94 28.47 25.52
CA GLN A 159 -14.39 27.19 26.04
C GLN A 159 -13.54 26.12 25.38
N SER A 160 -12.57 25.64 26.16
CA SER A 160 -11.93 24.35 26.00
C SER A 160 -12.99 23.29 25.68
N TYR A 161 -13.08 22.90 24.41
CA TYR A 161 -14.04 21.91 23.95
C TYR A 161 -13.51 20.50 24.28
N GLU A 162 -14.12 19.84 25.25
CA GLU A 162 -13.92 18.40 25.50
C GLU A 162 -14.67 17.56 24.44
N PRO A 163 -14.08 16.45 23.95
CA PRO A 163 -14.57 15.71 22.77
C PRO A 163 -15.71 14.72 23.05
N GLU A 164 -16.58 14.95 24.04
CA GLU A 164 -17.63 13.98 24.40
C GLU A 164 -18.96 14.11 23.62
N SER A 165 -19.14 15.08 22.72
CA SER A 165 -20.48 15.41 22.22
C SER A 165 -21.00 14.73 20.93
N CYS A 166 -20.27 13.83 20.26
CA CYS A 166 -20.65 13.41 18.89
C CYS A 166 -21.22 11.99 18.66
N ILE A 167 -21.49 11.17 19.68
CA ILE A 167 -22.08 9.84 19.44
C ILE A 167 -23.13 9.48 20.51
N THR A 168 -24.35 9.99 20.36
CA THR A 168 -25.47 9.59 21.21
C THR A 168 -26.24 8.42 20.59
N TYR A 169 -26.63 7.46 21.42
CA TYR A 169 -27.69 6.53 21.04
C TYR A 169 -28.97 7.33 20.77
N ARG A 170 -29.72 6.98 19.72
CA ARG A 170 -30.97 7.69 19.36
C ARG A 170 -32.03 7.60 20.48
N HIS A 171 -31.89 6.64 21.40
CA HIS A 171 -32.72 6.51 22.60
C HIS A 171 -31.85 6.43 23.85
N GLU A 172 -32.07 7.32 24.82
CA GLU A 172 -31.40 7.27 26.13
C GLU A 172 -31.54 5.89 26.82
N GLY A 173 -32.67 5.20 26.59
CA GLY A 173 -32.89 3.84 27.08
C GLY A 173 -31.83 2.85 26.61
N THR A 174 -31.43 2.92 25.33
CA THR A 174 -30.38 2.02 24.80
C THR A 174 -28.99 2.33 25.34
N ALA A 175 -28.69 3.59 25.67
CA ALA A 175 -27.41 3.95 26.30
C ALA A 175 -27.28 3.35 27.70
N LYS A 176 -28.33 3.51 28.53
CA LYS A 176 -28.38 2.94 29.88
C LYS A 176 -28.37 1.40 29.85
N GLU A 177 -29.08 0.79 28.90
CA GLU A 177 -29.08 -0.66 28.70
C GLU A 177 -27.68 -1.18 28.35
N VAL A 178 -26.95 -0.48 27.47
CA VAL A 178 -25.57 -0.85 27.12
C VAL A 178 -24.63 -0.66 28.30
N ASP A 179 -24.74 0.45 29.05
CA ASP A 179 -23.89 0.67 30.22
C ASP A 179 -24.15 -0.39 31.31
N GLN A 180 -25.40 -0.80 31.52
CA GLN A 180 -25.77 -1.91 32.40
C GLN A 180 -25.24 -3.26 31.89
N PHE A 181 -25.30 -3.51 30.59
CA PHE A 181 -24.76 -4.73 29.96
C PHE A 181 -23.23 -4.83 30.11
N LEU A 182 -22.52 -3.72 29.87
CA LEU A 182 -21.06 -3.64 29.96
C LEU A 182 -20.55 -3.81 31.40
N THR A 183 -21.36 -3.51 32.41
CA THR A 183 -20.99 -3.60 33.83
C THR A 183 -21.52 -4.86 34.53
N ASN A 184 -22.47 -5.59 33.93
CA ASN A 184 -23.03 -6.81 34.50
C ASN A 184 -22.14 -8.03 34.28
N VAL A 185 -21.22 -8.28 35.21
CA VAL A 185 -20.29 -9.43 35.18
C VAL A 185 -20.98 -10.79 35.34
N SER A 186 -22.25 -10.84 35.75
CA SER A 186 -22.98 -12.10 35.98
C SER A 186 -23.54 -12.75 34.69
N LEU A 187 -23.38 -12.11 33.54
CA LEU A 187 -23.90 -12.61 32.27
C LEU A 187 -23.12 -13.84 31.77
N SER A 188 -23.84 -14.87 31.33
CA SER A 188 -23.23 -16.01 30.65
C SER A 188 -22.79 -15.63 29.23
N ASP A 189 -21.88 -16.41 28.63
CA ASP A 189 -21.40 -16.14 27.27
C ASP A 189 -22.53 -16.21 26.24
N GLU A 190 -23.53 -17.07 26.44
CA GLU A 190 -24.74 -17.17 25.60
C GLU A 190 -25.57 -15.89 25.67
N HIS A 191 -25.72 -15.30 26.85
CA HIS A 191 -26.45 -14.03 27.01
C HIS A 191 -25.68 -12.87 26.38
N VAL A 192 -24.36 -12.82 26.56
CA VAL A 192 -23.49 -11.83 25.91
C VAL A 192 -23.64 -11.94 24.40
N ARG A 193 -23.54 -13.16 23.85
CA ARG A 193 -23.68 -13.41 22.41
C ARG A 193 -25.06 -13.00 21.88
N ALA A 194 -26.13 -13.45 22.52
CA ALA A 194 -27.51 -13.12 22.12
C ALA A 194 -27.77 -11.60 22.15
N TYR A 195 -27.23 -10.92 23.16
CA TYR A 195 -27.34 -9.46 23.26
C TYR A 195 -26.57 -8.76 22.13
N LEU A 196 -25.33 -9.16 21.86
CA LEU A 196 -24.54 -8.61 20.76
C LEU A 196 -25.19 -8.87 19.40
N GLU A 197 -25.73 -10.07 19.15
CA GLU A 197 -26.44 -10.36 17.91
C GLU A 197 -27.70 -9.53 17.71
N ARG A 198 -28.41 -9.19 18.80
CA ARG A 198 -29.58 -8.32 18.79
C ARG A 198 -29.21 -6.85 18.61
N LEU A 199 -28.14 -6.38 19.26
CA LEU A 199 -27.73 -4.99 19.25
C LEU A 199 -27.02 -4.60 17.94
N LEU A 200 -26.16 -5.48 17.43
CA LEU A 200 -25.27 -5.22 16.29
C LEU A 200 -25.96 -5.50 14.96
N VAL A 201 -27.12 -4.86 14.76
CA VAL A 201 -27.92 -5.00 13.52
C VAL A 201 -27.21 -4.36 12.32
N ASN A 202 -26.37 -3.35 12.56
CA ASN A 202 -25.63 -2.63 11.54
C ASN A 202 -24.29 -2.10 12.07
N GLU A 203 -23.40 -1.70 11.15
CA GLU A 203 -22.06 -1.22 11.45
C GLU A 203 -22.04 0.04 12.35
N LYS A 204 -23.07 0.90 12.26
CA LYS A 204 -23.18 2.09 13.12
C LYS A 204 -23.40 1.69 14.58
N ALA A 205 -24.31 0.75 14.86
CA ALA A 205 -24.53 0.22 16.20
C ALA A 205 -23.25 -0.43 16.76
N CYS A 206 -22.47 -1.11 15.92
CA CYS A 206 -21.16 -1.63 16.31
C CYS A 206 -20.21 -0.53 16.77
N TRP A 207 -20.10 0.58 16.04
CA TRP A 207 -19.25 1.70 16.44
C TRP A 207 -19.67 2.33 17.77
N GLN A 208 -20.97 2.55 17.97
CA GLN A 208 -21.51 3.11 19.22
C GLN A 208 -21.21 2.17 20.39
N PHE A 209 -21.39 0.87 20.18
CA PHE A 209 -21.06 -0.15 21.17
C PHE A 209 -19.55 -0.19 21.48
N LEU A 210 -18.69 -0.19 20.46
CA LEU A 210 -17.23 -0.22 20.65
C LEU A 210 -16.70 1.01 21.39
N HIS A 211 -17.25 2.19 21.10
CA HIS A 211 -16.87 3.41 21.79
C HIS A 211 -17.24 3.34 23.29
N LYS A 212 -18.45 2.87 23.60
CA LYS A 212 -18.92 2.66 24.97
C LYS A 212 -18.17 1.55 25.69
N TRP A 213 -17.91 0.44 25.01
CA TRP A 213 -17.08 -0.65 25.51
C TRP A 213 -15.69 -0.13 25.89
N PHE A 214 -15.08 0.69 25.03
CA PHE A 214 -13.76 1.26 25.30
C PHE A 214 -13.79 2.29 26.45
N GLN A 215 -14.81 3.16 26.52
CA GLN A 215 -15.01 4.05 27.67
C GLN A 215 -15.19 3.27 28.97
N SER A 216 -15.95 2.17 28.96
CA SER A 216 -16.11 1.28 30.10
C SER A 216 -14.78 0.62 30.47
N MET A 217 -13.96 0.20 29.50
CA MET A 217 -12.61 -0.31 29.77
C MET A 217 -11.74 0.72 30.48
N GLN A 218 -11.76 1.97 30.03
CA GLN A 218 -11.01 3.07 30.64
C GLN A 218 -11.47 3.39 32.07
N LYS A 219 -12.79 3.33 32.32
CA LYS A 219 -13.37 3.58 33.65
C LYS A 219 -13.17 2.40 34.61
N SER A 220 -13.00 1.18 34.09
CA SER A 220 -12.94 -0.06 34.88
C SER A 220 -11.54 -0.43 35.37
N THR A 221 -10.59 0.49 35.30
CA THR A 221 -9.17 0.26 35.66
C THR A 221 -8.94 -0.18 37.11
N GLY A 222 -9.96 -0.10 37.98
CA GLY A 222 -9.91 -0.58 39.37
C GLY A 222 -10.49 -1.97 39.63
N SER A 223 -11.24 -2.57 38.69
CA SER A 223 -11.90 -3.87 38.91
C SER A 223 -11.54 -4.89 37.83
N PHE A 224 -10.69 -5.85 38.19
CA PHE A 224 -10.31 -6.94 37.28
C PHE A 224 -11.51 -7.73 36.77
N ALA A 225 -12.56 -7.94 37.59
CA ALA A 225 -13.75 -8.66 37.20
C ALA A 225 -14.49 -7.98 36.02
N ILE A 226 -14.54 -6.64 36.02
CA ILE A 226 -15.16 -5.88 34.93
C ILE A 226 -14.26 -5.89 33.69
N VAL A 227 -12.95 -5.70 33.86
CA VAL A 227 -11.98 -5.82 32.74
C VAL A 227 -12.05 -7.19 32.08
N ALA A 228 -12.14 -8.25 32.87
CA ALA A 228 -12.26 -9.62 32.36
C ALA A 228 -13.56 -9.84 31.59
N HIS A 229 -14.68 -9.31 32.10
CA HIS A 229 -15.96 -9.31 31.42
C HIS A 229 -15.91 -8.55 30.09
N LEU A 230 -15.28 -7.38 30.06
CA LEU A 230 -15.13 -6.58 28.84
C LEU A 230 -14.25 -7.29 27.79
N PHE A 231 -13.18 -7.98 28.19
CA PHE A 231 -12.42 -8.82 27.25
C PHE A 231 -13.23 -10.04 26.76
N ARG A 232 -14.09 -10.64 27.59
CA ARG A 232 -15.05 -11.67 27.15
C ARG A 232 -16.04 -11.12 26.13
N ILE A 233 -16.51 -9.88 26.31
CA ILE A 233 -17.36 -9.19 25.31
C ILE A 233 -16.59 -8.99 24.00
N ALA A 234 -15.32 -8.58 24.05
CA ALA A 234 -14.50 -8.43 22.83
C ALA A 234 -14.26 -9.76 22.10
N ASP A 235 -14.09 -10.86 22.85
CA ASP A 235 -14.02 -12.21 22.30
C ASP A 235 -15.33 -12.61 21.60
N GLN A 236 -16.48 -12.42 22.26
CA GLN A 236 -17.78 -12.70 21.64
C GLN A 236 -18.07 -11.79 20.44
N LEU A 237 -17.64 -10.53 20.48
CA LEU A 237 -17.68 -9.61 19.35
C LEU A 237 -16.93 -10.17 18.16
N LEU A 238 -15.69 -10.65 18.35
CA LEU A 238 -14.89 -11.26 17.27
C LEU A 238 -15.57 -12.51 16.71
N LYS A 239 -16.12 -13.38 17.58
CA LYS A 239 -16.77 -14.64 17.21
C LYS A 239 -18.08 -14.45 16.44
N VAL A 240 -19.00 -13.61 16.93
CA VAL A 240 -20.27 -13.29 16.24
C VAL A 240 -19.99 -12.64 14.89
N ASN A 241 -18.98 -11.78 14.86
CA ASN A 241 -18.75 -10.88 13.74
C ASN A 241 -18.03 -11.50 12.53
N ALA A 242 -17.17 -12.51 12.73
CA ALA A 242 -16.46 -13.16 11.62
C ALA A 242 -17.41 -13.59 10.48
N SER A 243 -18.68 -13.86 10.81
CA SER A 243 -19.73 -14.19 9.84
C SER A 243 -20.48 -12.99 9.25
N LYS A 244 -20.73 -11.91 10.01
CA LYS A 244 -21.65 -10.81 9.64
C LYS A 244 -20.96 -9.55 9.08
N PHE A 245 -19.83 -9.10 9.66
CA PHE A 245 -19.15 -7.88 9.21
C PHE A 245 -17.62 -8.07 9.12
N PRO A 246 -17.08 -8.48 7.95
CA PRO A 246 -15.65 -8.72 7.77
C PRO A 246 -14.76 -7.51 8.09
N GLY A 247 -15.28 -6.28 7.94
CA GLY A 247 -14.54 -5.04 8.19
C GLY A 247 -14.35 -4.69 9.67
N LEU A 248 -15.19 -5.21 10.57
CA LEU A 248 -15.15 -4.85 11.99
C LEU A 248 -13.88 -5.39 12.68
N GLN A 249 -13.23 -6.43 12.16
CA GLN A 249 -11.92 -6.88 12.64
C GLN A 249 -10.93 -5.71 12.64
N CYS A 250 -10.81 -4.99 11.52
CA CYS A 250 -9.95 -3.80 11.39
C CYS A 250 -10.35 -2.67 12.34
N LEU A 251 -11.63 -2.61 12.73
CA LEU A 251 -12.13 -1.62 13.68
C LEU A 251 -11.78 -1.97 15.11
N LEU A 252 -11.76 -3.25 15.46
CA LEU A 252 -11.48 -3.71 16.82
C LEU A 252 -9.98 -3.68 17.16
N GLU A 253 -9.08 -3.86 16.19
CA GLU A 253 -7.62 -3.95 16.45
C GLU A 253 -7.05 -2.73 17.21
N PRO A 254 -7.37 -1.47 16.84
CA PRO A 254 -6.87 -0.31 17.58
C PRO A 254 -7.41 -0.25 19.01
N PHE A 255 -8.69 -0.58 19.21
CA PHE A 255 -9.32 -0.59 20.54
C PHE A 255 -8.73 -1.69 21.43
N LEU A 256 -8.53 -2.89 20.90
CA LEU A 256 -7.86 -3.99 21.63
C LEU A 256 -6.42 -3.63 22.00
N THR A 257 -5.68 -3.02 21.06
CA THR A 257 -4.29 -2.60 21.31
C THR A 257 -4.23 -1.59 22.44
N LYS A 258 -5.12 -0.59 22.44
CA LYS A 258 -5.20 0.43 23.48
C LYS A 258 -5.68 -0.17 24.81
N ALA A 259 -6.69 -1.02 24.78
CA ALA A 259 -7.21 -1.72 25.96
C ALA A 259 -6.14 -2.58 26.63
N VAL A 260 -5.42 -3.43 25.89
CA VAL A 260 -4.32 -4.26 26.42
C VAL A 260 -3.21 -3.38 27.02
N LYS A 261 -2.87 -2.27 26.36
CA LYS A 261 -1.87 -1.32 26.86
C LYS A 261 -2.28 -0.72 28.20
N GLU A 262 -3.55 -0.34 28.36
CA GLU A 262 -4.08 0.26 29.59
C GLU A 262 -4.23 -0.80 30.72
N THR A 263 -4.89 -1.93 30.44
CA THR A 263 -5.20 -2.94 31.48
C THR A 263 -3.99 -3.70 32.00
N ALA A 264 -2.97 -3.90 31.16
CA ALA A 264 -1.75 -4.58 31.61
C ALA A 264 -0.91 -3.70 32.55
N SER A 265 -1.22 -2.41 32.68
CA SER A 265 -0.57 -1.52 33.66
C SER A 265 -1.22 -1.57 35.05
N THR A 266 -2.50 -1.97 35.16
CA THR A 266 -3.28 -1.85 36.40
C THR A 266 -3.54 -3.17 37.12
N HIS A 267 -3.70 -4.29 36.40
CA HIS A 267 -4.11 -5.59 36.98
C HIS A 267 -3.20 -6.76 36.59
N TYR A 268 -1.89 -6.53 36.55
CA TYR A 268 -0.91 -7.59 36.39
C TYR A 268 -0.74 -8.34 37.74
N PRO A 269 -0.76 -9.68 37.84
CA PRO A 269 -0.62 -10.69 36.78
C PRO A 269 -1.93 -11.30 36.23
N GLN A 270 -3.10 -11.03 36.81
CA GLN A 270 -4.36 -11.71 36.43
C GLN A 270 -4.77 -11.43 34.98
N THR A 271 -4.57 -10.19 34.50
CA THR A 271 -4.82 -9.80 33.10
C THR A 271 -3.96 -10.57 32.11
N LYS A 272 -2.73 -10.95 32.48
CA LYS A 272 -1.84 -11.72 31.60
C LYS A 272 -2.40 -13.11 31.34
N GLN A 273 -2.78 -13.84 32.38
CA GLN A 273 -3.31 -15.21 32.23
C GLN A 273 -4.58 -15.23 31.38
N LEU A 274 -5.47 -14.26 31.60
CA LEU A 274 -6.69 -14.12 30.81
C LEU A 274 -6.37 -13.81 29.33
N LEU A 275 -5.52 -12.81 29.07
CA LEU A 275 -5.20 -12.41 27.71
C LEU A 275 -4.41 -13.48 26.96
N GLU A 276 -3.52 -14.22 27.62
CA GLU A 276 -2.81 -15.34 26.99
C GLU A 276 -3.78 -16.45 26.55
N ARG A 277 -4.80 -16.76 27.37
CA ARG A 277 -5.85 -17.69 26.99
C ARG A 277 -6.64 -17.19 25.78
N LEU A 278 -7.12 -15.94 25.81
CA LEU A 278 -7.85 -15.34 24.69
C LEU A 278 -7.00 -15.27 23.43
N PHE A 279 -5.70 -14.95 23.55
CA PHE A 279 -4.79 -14.91 22.42
C PHE A 279 -4.59 -16.27 21.78
N CYS A 280 -4.56 -17.36 22.57
CA CYS A 280 -4.53 -18.71 22.03
C CYS A 280 -5.81 -19.02 21.24
N GLU A 281 -6.98 -18.68 21.79
CA GLU A 281 -8.28 -18.87 21.12
C GLU A 281 -8.38 -18.06 19.82
N TRP A 282 -8.02 -16.77 19.85
CA TRP A 282 -8.04 -15.89 18.68
C TRP A 282 -7.06 -16.32 17.59
N GLN A 283 -5.92 -16.87 17.99
CA GLN A 283 -4.95 -17.43 17.05
C GLN A 283 -5.46 -18.72 16.41
N SER A 284 -6.07 -19.62 17.18
CA SER A 284 -6.62 -20.88 16.66
C SER A 284 -7.82 -20.68 15.75
N GLU A 285 -8.65 -19.67 16.03
CA GLU A 285 -9.85 -19.36 15.24
C GLU A 285 -9.58 -18.36 14.11
N HIS A 286 -8.32 -17.90 13.93
CA HIS A 286 -7.91 -16.90 12.94
C HIS A 286 -8.71 -15.58 13.00
N LEU A 287 -9.14 -15.18 14.20
CA LEU A 287 -9.99 -13.98 14.39
C LEU A 287 -9.22 -12.67 14.24
N LEU A 288 -7.90 -12.69 14.44
CA LEU A 288 -7.02 -11.53 14.34
C LEU A 288 -5.85 -11.80 13.37
N SER A 289 -5.33 -10.74 12.75
CA SER A 289 -4.15 -10.89 11.89
C SER A 289 -2.92 -11.28 12.73
N ASN A 290 -1.99 -12.05 12.15
CA ASN A 290 -0.73 -12.40 12.84
C ASN A 290 0.03 -11.16 13.33
N ARG A 291 -0.01 -10.06 12.56
CA ARG A 291 0.61 -8.79 12.94
C ARG A 291 -0.03 -8.21 14.20
N THR A 292 -1.36 -8.18 14.25
CA THR A 292 -2.12 -7.68 15.40
C THR A 292 -1.87 -8.54 16.63
N MET A 293 -1.89 -9.87 16.47
CA MET A 293 -1.54 -10.81 17.53
C MET A 293 -0.13 -10.56 18.09
N GLN A 294 0.86 -10.32 17.22
CA GLN A 294 2.22 -9.99 17.64
C GLN A 294 2.28 -8.64 18.38
N MET A 295 1.56 -7.61 17.92
CA MET A 295 1.51 -6.32 18.61
C MET A 295 0.85 -6.44 19.99
N LEU A 296 -0.26 -7.16 20.10
CA LEU A 296 -0.95 -7.37 21.38
C LEU A 296 -0.05 -8.12 22.39
N ARG A 297 0.64 -9.17 21.93
CA ARG A 297 1.64 -9.87 22.75
C ARG A 297 2.78 -8.96 23.16
N TYR A 298 3.32 -8.15 22.24
CA TYR A 298 4.36 -7.18 22.55
C TYR A 298 3.93 -6.21 23.66
N HIS A 299 2.73 -5.63 23.57
CA HIS A 299 2.22 -4.72 24.61
C HIS A 299 2.01 -5.42 25.96
N LEU A 300 1.53 -6.67 25.95
CA LEU A 300 1.38 -7.46 27.17
C LEU A 300 2.74 -7.75 27.83
N THR A 301 3.74 -8.13 27.04
CA THR A 301 5.10 -8.38 27.53
C THR A 301 5.76 -7.08 28.03
N LEU A 302 5.66 -5.98 27.29
CA LEU A 302 6.22 -4.69 27.69
C LEU A 302 5.67 -4.20 29.04
N ASN A 303 4.37 -4.39 29.28
CA ASN A 303 3.74 -4.00 30.53
C ASN A 303 4.06 -4.98 31.68
N SER A 304 4.25 -6.27 31.41
CA SER A 304 4.76 -7.22 32.41
C SER A 304 6.12 -6.81 32.96
N PHE A 305 6.99 -6.24 32.10
CA PHE A 305 8.28 -5.71 32.54
C PHE A 305 8.13 -4.49 33.44
N ARG A 306 7.21 -3.58 33.12
CA ARG A 306 6.93 -2.40 33.96
C ARG A 306 6.42 -2.80 35.35
N ALA A 307 5.49 -3.74 35.43
CA ALA A 307 4.93 -4.22 36.70
C ALA A 307 5.95 -4.96 37.57
N ASN A 308 6.87 -5.73 36.96
CA ASN A 308 7.94 -6.40 37.70
C ASN A 308 9.02 -5.42 38.17
N SER A 309 9.29 -4.35 37.42
CA SER A 309 10.28 -3.34 37.83
C SER A 309 9.83 -2.52 39.05
N THR A 310 8.52 -2.32 39.25
CA THR A 310 7.98 -1.61 40.40
C THR A 310 7.88 -2.48 41.65
N THR A 311 7.70 -3.79 41.52
CA THR A 311 7.59 -4.72 42.66
C THR A 311 8.94 -5.21 43.20
N ALA A 312 10.02 -5.11 42.42
CA ALA A 312 11.37 -5.46 42.86
C ALA A 312 11.97 -4.51 43.92
N GLY A 313 11.22 -3.48 44.36
CA GLY A 313 11.66 -2.50 45.34
C GLY A 313 11.63 -2.93 46.81
N GLU A 314 10.85 -3.95 47.23
CA GLU A 314 10.59 -4.10 48.69
C GLU A 314 10.68 -5.49 49.33
N ASN A 315 10.98 -6.59 48.64
CA ASN A 315 11.17 -7.87 49.34
C ASN A 315 12.49 -8.58 48.98
N ARG A 316 13.47 -8.43 49.89
CA ARG A 316 14.73 -9.21 49.95
C ARG A 316 14.43 -10.66 50.33
N LEU A 317 14.54 -11.59 49.39
CA LEU A 317 14.87 -13.01 49.65
C LEU A 317 15.81 -13.54 48.55
N PRO A 318 16.64 -14.56 48.85
CA PRO A 318 18.04 -14.54 48.39
C PRO A 318 18.30 -15.24 47.05
N SER A 319 19.14 -14.58 46.27
CA SER A 319 20.22 -15.10 45.40
C SER A 319 20.12 -16.56 44.95
N THR A 320 19.72 -16.78 43.69
CA THR A 320 20.43 -17.72 42.80
C THR A 320 20.42 -17.20 41.36
N SER A 321 21.60 -16.79 40.92
CA SER A 321 22.14 -16.68 39.56
C SER A 321 21.24 -17.05 38.37
N CYS A 322 20.72 -16.05 37.68
CA CYS A 322 20.59 -15.91 36.21
C CYS A 322 19.60 -14.77 35.91
N THR A 323 19.84 -13.58 36.45
CA THR A 323 19.08 -12.39 36.08
C THR A 323 19.61 -11.86 34.76
N VAL A 324 19.11 -12.40 33.64
CA VAL A 324 19.21 -11.74 32.34
C VAL A 324 18.60 -10.35 32.50
N GLU A 325 19.38 -9.29 32.29
CA GLU A 325 18.88 -7.93 32.48
C GLU A 325 17.66 -7.66 31.57
N PRO A 326 16.63 -6.93 32.03
CA PRO A 326 15.40 -6.66 31.26
C PRO A 326 15.66 -6.02 29.88
N THR A 327 16.78 -5.31 29.74
CA THR A 327 17.27 -4.69 28.51
C THR A 327 17.64 -5.73 27.46
N GLU A 328 18.25 -6.86 27.83
CA GLU A 328 18.68 -7.91 26.89
C GLU A 328 17.48 -8.63 26.27
N MET A 329 16.46 -8.98 27.05
CA MET A 329 15.25 -9.63 26.50
C MET A 329 14.50 -8.71 25.53
N THR A 330 14.40 -7.42 25.86
CA THR A 330 13.76 -6.43 24.98
C THR A 330 14.53 -6.26 23.67
N ASN A 331 15.87 -6.21 23.75
CA ASN A 331 16.73 -6.11 22.58
C ASN A 331 16.66 -7.35 21.69
N ASN A 332 16.61 -8.55 22.28
CA ASN A 332 16.45 -9.81 21.54
C ASN A 332 15.10 -9.85 20.79
N PHE A 333 14.01 -9.41 21.43
CA PHE A 333 12.71 -9.31 20.76
C PHE A 333 12.73 -8.30 19.61
N LYS A 334 13.25 -7.09 19.85
CA LYS A 334 13.41 -6.06 18.80
C LYS A 334 14.24 -6.57 17.62
N LEU A 335 15.34 -7.28 17.88
CA LEU A 335 16.18 -7.89 16.83
C LEU A 335 15.44 -8.99 16.06
N SER A 336 14.63 -9.81 16.73
CA SER A 336 13.79 -10.82 16.06
C SER A 336 12.75 -10.16 15.15
N LEU A 337 12.05 -9.14 15.64
CA LEU A 337 11.07 -8.40 14.85
C LEU A 337 11.73 -7.73 13.64
N PHE A 338 12.90 -7.11 13.84
CA PHE A 338 13.66 -6.52 12.75
C PHE A 338 14.09 -7.55 11.71
N LYS A 339 14.54 -8.73 12.14
CA LYS A 339 14.88 -9.84 11.25
C LYS A 339 13.67 -10.28 10.41
N ASP A 340 12.47 -10.30 10.97
CA ASP A 340 11.25 -10.62 10.24
C ASP A 340 10.89 -9.52 9.21
N MET A 341 11.01 -8.25 9.60
CA MET A 341 10.84 -7.12 8.66
C MET A 341 11.83 -7.20 7.49
N LEU A 342 13.10 -7.48 7.78
CA LEU A 342 14.12 -7.71 6.76
C LEU A 342 13.82 -8.95 5.92
N ASN A 343 13.24 -10.00 6.49
CA ASN A 343 12.90 -11.21 5.75
C ASN A 343 11.78 -10.99 4.73
N GLU A 344 10.84 -10.11 5.05
CA GLU A 344 9.72 -9.70 4.20
C GLU A 344 10.03 -8.52 3.28
N LEU A 345 11.25 -7.97 3.36
CA LEU A 345 11.63 -6.79 2.62
C LEU A 345 11.58 -7.05 1.10
N SER A 346 11.02 -6.09 0.38
CA SER A 346 10.93 -6.09 -1.09
C SER A 346 11.17 -4.67 -1.59
N ARG A 347 11.23 -4.47 -2.91
CA ARG A 347 11.32 -3.13 -3.53
C ARG A 347 10.10 -2.22 -3.34
N SER A 348 9.14 -2.62 -2.51
CA SER A 348 8.00 -1.78 -2.16
C SER A 348 8.49 -0.57 -1.35
N SER A 349 8.29 0.64 -1.89
CA SER A 349 8.63 1.90 -1.20
C SER A 349 8.03 1.96 0.21
N ARG A 350 6.77 1.51 0.39
CA ARG A 350 6.13 1.42 1.72
C ARG A 350 6.89 0.53 2.71
N LYS A 351 7.39 -0.63 2.25
CA LYS A 351 8.14 -1.55 3.12
C LYS A 351 9.50 -0.96 3.47
N ILE A 352 10.20 -0.39 2.49
CA ILE A 352 11.48 0.28 2.70
C ILE A 352 11.32 1.40 3.74
N LYS A 353 10.34 2.31 3.54
CA LYS A 353 10.04 3.44 4.44
C LYS A 353 9.69 2.96 5.86
N SER A 354 8.78 2.00 5.99
CA SER A 354 8.40 1.47 7.30
C SER A 354 9.56 0.77 8.02
N THR A 355 10.44 0.06 7.30
CA THR A 355 11.65 -0.55 7.88
C THR A 355 12.67 0.51 8.30
N SER A 356 12.89 1.55 7.50
CA SER A 356 13.82 2.63 7.85
C SER A 356 13.33 3.46 9.03
N GLU A 357 12.03 3.80 9.09
CA GLU A 357 11.41 4.50 10.22
C GLU A 357 11.56 3.71 11.52
N TRP A 358 11.25 2.41 11.49
CA TRP A 358 11.41 1.54 12.65
C TRP A 358 12.87 1.46 13.12
N MET A 359 13.84 1.44 12.20
CA MET A 359 15.26 1.53 12.57
C MET A 359 15.57 2.86 13.26
N VAL A 360 15.11 3.98 12.70
CA VAL A 360 15.35 5.32 13.26
C VAL A 360 14.77 5.45 14.68
N GLU A 361 13.58 4.91 14.91
CA GLU A 361 12.91 4.83 16.22
C GLU A 361 13.71 4.01 17.26
N ASN A 362 14.45 3.00 16.81
CA ASN A 362 15.29 2.13 17.65
C ASN A 362 16.78 2.46 17.50
N GLY A 363 17.11 3.75 17.40
CA GLY A 363 18.48 4.24 17.21
C GLY A 363 19.45 3.91 18.35
N ASP A 364 18.94 3.61 19.54
CA ASP A 364 19.69 3.06 20.68
C ASP A 364 20.40 1.73 20.33
N MET A 365 19.83 0.96 19.39
CA MET A 365 20.36 -0.32 18.95
C MET A 365 21.10 -0.25 17.60
N CYS A 366 21.48 0.94 17.13
CA CYS A 366 21.97 1.14 15.75
C CYS A 366 23.07 0.14 15.31
N ASN A 367 24.04 -0.17 16.18
CA ASN A 367 25.10 -1.15 15.86
C ASN A 367 24.56 -2.58 15.67
N GLN A 368 23.63 -3.02 16.51
CA GLN A 368 23.04 -4.35 16.46
C GLN A 368 22.13 -4.48 15.23
N LEU A 369 21.33 -3.44 14.96
CA LEU A 369 20.45 -3.39 13.79
C LEU A 369 21.25 -3.36 12.48
N VAL A 370 22.32 -2.57 12.40
CA VAL A 370 23.20 -2.54 11.20
C VAL A 370 23.95 -3.87 11.03
N SER A 371 24.36 -4.53 12.12
CA SER A 371 24.93 -5.88 12.07
C SER A 371 23.93 -6.91 11.52
N GLN A 372 22.69 -6.90 12.02
CA GLN A 372 21.61 -7.76 11.53
C GLN A 372 21.23 -7.48 10.08
N TRP A 373 21.23 -6.20 9.68
CA TRP A 373 21.06 -5.76 8.29
C TRP A 373 22.15 -6.37 7.40
N LYS A 374 23.43 -6.24 7.80
CA LYS A 374 24.57 -6.77 7.07
C LYS A 374 24.48 -8.30 6.96
N HIS A 375 24.15 -8.99 8.04
CA HIS A 375 24.01 -10.44 8.04
C HIS A 375 22.90 -10.90 7.09
N SER A 376 21.73 -10.25 7.14
CA SER A 376 20.58 -10.59 6.29
C SER A 376 20.86 -10.35 4.81
N LEU A 377 21.64 -9.31 4.47
CA LEU A 377 22.07 -9.02 3.10
C LEU A 377 22.84 -10.20 2.48
N PHE A 378 23.75 -10.84 3.23
CA PHE A 378 24.52 -11.98 2.74
C PHE A 378 23.73 -13.30 2.72
N GLN A 379 22.68 -13.44 3.54
CA GLN A 379 21.84 -14.65 3.55
C GLN A 379 20.94 -14.79 2.30
N LYS A 380 20.52 -13.67 1.69
CA LYS A 380 19.60 -13.67 0.55
C LYS A 380 20.22 -12.97 -0.67
N PRO A 381 21.01 -13.69 -1.50
CA PRO A 381 21.76 -13.10 -2.61
C PRO A 381 20.93 -12.76 -3.85
N SER A 382 19.73 -12.19 -3.67
CA SER A 382 18.94 -11.71 -4.80
C SER A 382 19.20 -10.22 -5.08
N SER A 383 19.30 -9.88 -6.36
CA SER A 383 19.52 -8.49 -6.82
C SER A 383 18.41 -7.53 -6.38
N GLU A 384 17.17 -8.03 -6.25
CA GLU A 384 16.04 -7.22 -5.80
C GLU A 384 16.12 -6.93 -4.30
N TYR A 385 16.49 -7.95 -3.51
CA TYR A 385 16.67 -7.84 -2.08
C TYR A 385 17.85 -6.94 -1.71
N ALA A 386 19.02 -7.15 -2.33
CA ALA A 386 20.20 -6.34 -2.07
C ALA A 386 19.97 -4.84 -2.32
N ILE A 387 19.19 -4.51 -3.36
CA ILE A 387 18.79 -3.13 -3.62
C ILE A 387 17.79 -2.60 -2.60
N ALA A 388 16.79 -3.41 -2.19
CA ALA A 388 15.88 -2.98 -1.13
C ALA A 388 16.63 -2.71 0.18
N MET A 389 17.59 -3.57 0.53
CA MET A 389 18.48 -3.39 1.68
C MET A 389 19.33 -2.11 1.56
N PHE A 390 19.89 -1.83 0.38
CA PHE A 390 20.63 -0.59 0.12
C PHE A 390 19.73 0.65 0.26
N CYS A 391 18.49 0.58 -0.22
CA CYS A 391 17.52 1.67 -0.07
C CYS A 391 17.14 1.90 1.40
N VAL A 392 16.97 0.85 2.22
CA VAL A 392 16.75 1.01 3.66
C VAL A 392 17.92 1.74 4.31
N ALA A 393 19.16 1.35 3.99
CA ALA A 393 20.35 2.04 4.49
C ALA A 393 20.40 3.50 4.04
N HIS A 394 20.04 3.78 2.78
CA HIS A 394 19.95 5.14 2.25
C HIS A 394 18.93 5.99 3.02
N GLU A 395 17.68 5.50 3.18
CA GLU A 395 16.61 6.19 3.91
C GLU A 395 17.00 6.47 5.37
N VAL A 396 17.57 5.50 6.08
CA VAL A 396 18.03 5.70 7.46
C VAL A 396 19.13 6.76 7.55
N VAL A 397 20.08 6.76 6.60
CA VAL A 397 21.21 7.70 6.60
C VAL A 397 20.79 9.13 6.23
N ILE A 398 19.80 9.30 5.34
CA ILE A 398 19.30 10.64 4.98
C ILE A 398 18.31 11.20 6.01
N THR A 399 17.68 10.35 6.83
CA THR A 399 16.79 10.78 7.89
C THR A 399 17.60 11.55 8.92
N ARG A 400 17.39 12.88 9.01
CA ARG A 400 18.17 13.80 9.86
C ARG A 400 17.80 13.73 11.35
N SER A 401 17.67 12.53 11.91
CA SER A 401 17.42 12.36 13.34
C SER A 401 18.70 12.57 14.18
N ALA A 402 18.57 12.86 15.47
CA ALA A 402 19.71 12.88 16.39
C ALA A 402 20.45 11.52 16.45
N SER A 403 19.72 10.41 16.24
CA SER A 403 20.27 9.06 16.13
C SER A 403 21.03 8.80 14.82
N ALA A 404 20.91 9.68 13.81
CA ALA A 404 21.52 9.50 12.50
C ALA A 404 23.05 9.46 12.56
N ALA A 405 23.69 10.17 13.49
CA ALA A 405 25.14 10.14 13.64
C ALA A 405 25.67 8.72 13.98
N GLY A 406 24.93 7.98 14.82
CA GLY A 406 25.24 6.58 15.15
C GLY A 406 25.09 5.69 13.93
N TYR A 407 23.99 5.85 13.19
CA TYR A 407 23.75 5.10 11.95
C TYR A 407 24.75 5.40 10.84
N ILE A 408 25.16 6.65 10.63
CA ILE A 408 26.19 7.02 9.66
C ILE A 408 27.49 6.28 9.96
N ARG A 409 27.92 6.24 11.23
CA ARG A 409 29.13 5.52 11.64
C ARG A 409 28.99 4.01 11.43
N ALA A 410 27.87 3.42 11.84
CA ALA A 410 27.62 1.99 11.71
C ALA A 410 27.51 1.56 10.23
N PHE A 411 26.73 2.29 9.42
CA PHE A 411 26.59 2.00 7.99
C PHE A 411 27.85 2.26 7.20
N ARG A 412 28.72 3.20 7.59
CA ARG A 412 30.04 3.37 6.96
C ARG A 412 30.82 2.05 6.95
N SER A 413 30.95 1.42 8.12
CA SER A 413 31.64 0.13 8.26
C SER A 413 30.92 -1.00 7.51
N ALA A 414 29.59 -1.05 7.61
CA ALA A 414 28.80 -2.08 6.94
C ALA A 414 28.85 -1.96 5.40
N LEU A 415 28.76 -0.75 4.84
CA LEU A 415 28.84 -0.49 3.40
C LEU A 415 30.26 -0.76 2.87
N GLU A 416 31.31 -0.40 3.61
CA GLU A 416 32.69 -0.76 3.24
C GLU A 416 32.91 -2.27 3.09
N THR A 417 32.12 -3.11 3.76
CA THR A 417 32.25 -4.56 3.65
C THR A 417 31.23 -5.21 2.73
N SER A 418 30.17 -4.50 2.36
CA SER A 418 29.04 -5.07 1.59
C SER A 418 28.82 -4.45 0.21
N ILE A 419 29.45 -3.31 -0.11
CA ILE A 419 29.17 -2.60 -1.36
C ILE A 419 29.50 -3.42 -2.60
N ASP A 420 30.57 -4.21 -2.59
CA ASP A 420 30.91 -5.08 -3.72
C ASP A 420 29.81 -6.11 -3.96
N PHE A 421 29.26 -6.68 -2.89
CA PHE A 421 28.15 -7.62 -2.99
C PHE A 421 26.89 -6.94 -3.53
N ILE A 422 26.57 -5.73 -3.06
CA ILE A 422 25.40 -4.96 -3.55
C ILE A 422 25.59 -4.62 -5.03
N ALA A 423 26.75 -4.11 -5.43
CA ALA A 423 27.04 -3.75 -6.82
C ALA A 423 27.09 -4.99 -7.74
N PHE A 424 27.70 -6.08 -7.28
CA PHE A 424 27.82 -7.33 -8.03
C PHE A 424 26.53 -8.13 -8.10
N THR A 425 25.62 -8.00 -7.14
CA THR A 425 24.27 -8.61 -7.27
C THR A 425 23.33 -7.74 -8.10
N SER A 426 23.59 -6.44 -8.23
CA SER A 426 22.67 -5.49 -8.87
C SER A 426 22.55 -5.63 -10.39
N ALA A 427 21.33 -5.67 -10.91
CA ALA A 427 21.08 -5.50 -12.34
C ALA A 427 21.58 -4.14 -12.84
N SER A 428 21.87 -4.03 -14.15
CA SER A 428 22.42 -2.79 -14.72
C SER A 428 21.51 -1.57 -14.49
N SER A 429 20.20 -1.75 -14.42
CA SER A 429 19.26 -0.67 -14.10
C SER A 429 19.46 -0.08 -12.70
N ASN A 430 20.01 -0.83 -11.75
CA ASN A 430 20.07 -0.40 -10.35
C ASN A 430 21.32 0.43 -10.04
N TYR A 431 22.33 0.43 -10.90
CA TYR A 431 23.53 1.25 -10.71
C TYR A 431 23.24 2.74 -10.81
N GLN A 432 22.32 3.14 -11.69
CA GLN A 432 21.85 4.53 -11.74
C GLN A 432 21.21 4.96 -10.41
N LEU A 433 20.49 4.04 -9.75
CA LEU A 433 19.92 4.27 -8.43
C LEU A 433 21.02 4.38 -7.37
N ILE A 434 21.98 3.46 -7.35
CA ILE A 434 23.11 3.47 -6.42
C ILE A 434 23.91 4.78 -6.56
N ASN A 435 24.25 5.18 -7.78
CA ASN A 435 24.95 6.43 -8.03
C ASN A 435 24.15 7.64 -7.56
N LYS A 436 22.85 7.72 -7.85
CA LYS A 436 21.99 8.81 -7.38
C LYS A 436 21.96 8.91 -5.84
N CYS A 437 21.96 7.77 -5.15
CA CYS A 437 22.05 7.72 -3.69
C CYS A 437 23.41 8.21 -3.20
N ILE A 438 24.51 7.80 -3.84
CA ILE A 438 25.87 8.25 -3.51
C ILE A 438 26.04 9.76 -3.76
N ASP A 439 25.50 10.28 -4.87
CA ASP A 439 25.51 11.72 -5.18
C ASP A 439 24.75 12.51 -4.11
N THR A 440 23.62 11.95 -3.63
CA THR A 440 22.86 12.53 -2.52
C THR A 440 23.67 12.55 -1.23
N TRP A 441 24.39 11.46 -0.91
CA TRP A 441 25.28 11.40 0.25
C TRP A 441 26.43 12.41 0.17
N SER A 442 27.00 12.58 -1.02
CA SER A 442 28.05 13.56 -1.29
C SER A 442 27.54 15.00 -1.11
N ARG A 443 26.41 15.33 -1.73
CA ARG A 443 25.77 16.66 -1.63
C ARG A 443 25.39 17.02 -0.20
N LEU A 444 24.88 16.05 0.56
CA LEU A 444 24.47 16.23 1.95
C LEU A 444 25.65 16.10 2.94
N LYS A 445 26.88 15.86 2.46
CA LYS A 445 28.09 15.66 3.28
C LYS A 445 27.89 14.61 4.40
N LEU A 446 27.11 13.56 4.13
CA LEU A 446 26.78 12.54 5.14
C LEU A 446 27.96 11.61 5.45
N PHE A 447 28.88 11.45 4.49
CA PHE A 447 30.11 10.68 4.67
C PHE A 447 31.33 11.50 4.24
N PRO A 448 32.54 11.18 4.76
CA PRO A 448 33.77 11.82 4.31
C PRO A 448 33.99 11.65 2.79
N PRO A 449 34.53 12.66 2.08
CA PRO A 449 34.77 12.58 0.64
C PRO A 449 35.61 11.37 0.21
N GLN A 450 36.61 10.99 1.02
CA GLN A 450 37.46 9.81 0.77
C GLN A 450 36.66 8.50 0.79
N PHE A 451 35.67 8.39 1.68
CA PHE A 451 34.77 7.24 1.72
C PHE A 451 33.87 7.20 0.50
N ILE A 452 33.29 8.34 0.11
CA ILE A 452 32.46 8.45 -1.10
C ILE A 452 33.27 8.04 -2.34
N ALA A 453 34.49 8.56 -2.51
CA ALA A 453 35.37 8.19 -3.62
C ALA A 453 35.69 6.68 -3.64
N LYS A 454 35.98 6.08 -2.47
CA LYS A 454 36.20 4.62 -2.33
C LYS A 454 34.98 3.81 -2.74
N ILE A 455 33.78 4.21 -2.31
CA ILE A 455 32.51 3.55 -2.66
C ILE A 455 32.24 3.67 -4.17
N VAL A 456 32.39 4.86 -4.76
CA VAL A 456 32.22 5.09 -6.20
C VAL A 456 33.17 4.22 -7.02
N SER A 457 34.46 4.19 -6.64
CA SER A 457 35.46 3.37 -7.32
C SER A 457 35.08 1.88 -7.33
N ARG A 458 34.65 1.34 -6.19
CA ARG A 458 34.22 -0.07 -6.07
C ARG A 458 32.95 -0.38 -6.86
N VAL A 459 31.98 0.52 -6.83
CA VAL A 459 30.75 0.40 -7.62
C VAL A 459 31.07 0.41 -9.12
N ASN A 460 32.00 1.26 -9.56
CA ASN A 460 32.47 1.33 -10.95
C ASN A 460 33.26 0.08 -11.37
N GLN A 461 34.12 -0.44 -10.48
CA GLN A 461 34.89 -1.65 -10.72
C GLN A 461 33.96 -2.88 -10.86
N ALA A 462 33.00 -3.04 -9.95
CA ALA A 462 32.01 -4.11 -9.98
C ALA A 462 31.07 -4.01 -11.20
N TRP A 463 30.84 -2.79 -11.71
CA TRP A 463 30.09 -2.59 -12.95
C TRP A 463 30.90 -2.96 -14.19
N SER A 464 32.18 -2.57 -14.23
CA SER A 464 33.07 -2.80 -15.36
C SER A 464 33.33 -4.30 -15.55
N SER A 465 33.59 -5.04 -14.47
CA SER A 465 33.76 -6.50 -14.53
C SER A 465 32.54 -7.23 -15.11
N LYS A 466 31.32 -6.78 -14.79
CA LYS A 466 30.09 -7.31 -15.38
C LYS A 466 29.91 -6.98 -16.86
N LYS A 467 30.52 -5.90 -17.34
CA LYS A 467 30.43 -5.51 -18.74
C LYS A 467 31.27 -6.47 -19.57
N ASP A 468 32.44 -6.85 -19.08
CA ASP A 468 33.36 -7.75 -19.78
C ASP A 468 32.82 -9.19 -19.89
N ASP A 469 32.16 -9.70 -18.84
CA ASP A 469 31.50 -11.02 -18.87
C ASP A 469 30.40 -11.14 -19.93
N ARG A 470 29.77 -10.02 -20.34
CA ARG A 470 28.77 -10.04 -21.42
C ARG A 470 29.40 -10.14 -22.81
N PHE A 471 30.65 -9.74 -22.97
CA PHE A 471 31.35 -9.83 -24.25
C PHE A 471 32.03 -11.19 -24.43
N THR A 472 32.49 -11.82 -23.36
CA THR A 472 33.17 -13.13 -23.44
C THR A 472 32.22 -14.33 -23.58
N SER A 473 30.96 -14.23 -23.12
CA SER A 473 30.01 -15.36 -23.21
C SER A 473 29.30 -15.54 -24.57
N ALA A 474 29.63 -14.73 -25.57
CA ALA A 474 29.07 -14.91 -26.92
C ALA A 474 29.82 -15.92 -27.79
N ALA A 475 31.08 -16.27 -27.44
CA ALA A 475 31.93 -17.08 -28.33
C ALA A 475 32.04 -18.57 -27.98
N ASP A 476 31.76 -19.03 -26.75
CA ASP A 476 31.89 -20.47 -26.43
C ASP A 476 30.79 -21.00 -25.49
N LYS A 477 30.05 -21.98 -26.02
CA LYS A 477 29.29 -23.01 -25.30
C LYS A 477 29.99 -24.36 -25.57
N PRO A 478 29.77 -25.43 -24.77
CA PRO A 478 29.36 -25.51 -23.36
C PRO A 478 30.30 -26.40 -22.53
N ASN A 479 30.41 -26.19 -21.21
CA ASN A 479 30.33 -27.26 -20.17
C ASN A 479 30.69 -26.75 -18.75
N SER A 480 29.84 -27.16 -17.80
CA SER A 480 30.06 -27.24 -16.35
C SER A 480 30.18 -25.91 -15.54
N VAL A 481 29.06 -25.58 -14.88
CA VAL A 481 28.97 -24.60 -13.79
C VAL A 481 29.53 -25.24 -12.52
N LYS A 482 30.80 -24.98 -12.19
CA LYS A 482 31.32 -25.19 -10.83
C LYS A 482 31.28 -23.88 -10.06
N SER A 483 30.53 -23.90 -8.96
CA SER A 483 30.45 -22.86 -7.93
C SER A 483 31.85 -22.37 -7.56
N ARG A 484 32.25 -21.18 -8.01
CA ARG A 484 33.49 -20.54 -7.55
C ARG A 484 33.25 -19.98 -6.16
N HIS A 485 33.92 -20.56 -5.17
CA HIS A 485 34.13 -19.93 -3.87
C HIS A 485 34.94 -18.65 -4.06
N PHE A 486 34.40 -17.53 -3.58
CA PHE A 486 35.07 -16.24 -3.55
C PHE A 486 36.31 -16.33 -2.64
N LYS A 487 37.50 -16.31 -3.24
CA LYS A 487 38.74 -16.01 -2.51
C LYS A 487 39.08 -14.55 -2.80
N VAL A 488 39.13 -13.75 -1.73
CA VAL A 488 39.51 -12.33 -1.77
C VAL A 488 40.97 -12.25 -2.22
N VAL A 489 41.20 -11.76 -3.45
CA VAL A 489 42.55 -11.47 -3.96
C VAL A 489 42.71 -9.95 -3.95
N HIS A 490 43.69 -9.47 -3.19
CA HIS A 490 44.07 -8.06 -3.14
C HIS A 490 44.69 -7.63 -4.48
N PRO A 491 44.23 -6.52 -5.09
CA PRO A 491 44.87 -5.98 -6.28
C PRO A 491 46.01 -5.04 -5.89
N SER A 492 47.19 -5.33 -6.43
CA SER A 492 48.38 -4.48 -6.43
C SER A 492 48.20 -3.29 -7.37
N PHE A 493 48.64 -2.13 -6.89
CA PHE A 493 48.69 -0.84 -7.59
C PHE A 493 49.59 -0.90 -8.82
N ASN A 494 49.18 -0.24 -9.90
CA ASN A 494 50.13 0.46 -10.76
C ASN A 494 49.52 1.76 -11.26
N ILE A 495 50.28 2.83 -11.04
CA ILE A 495 50.02 4.22 -11.40
C ILE A 495 51.03 4.53 -12.50
N ASP A 496 50.55 5.08 -13.61
CA ASP A 496 51.29 6.02 -14.48
C ASP A 496 50.23 6.69 -15.39
N SER A 497 50.03 8.01 -15.47
CA SER A 497 50.91 9.18 -15.65
C SER A 497 50.63 9.79 -17.04
N ALA A 498 50.77 11.11 -17.13
CA ALA A 498 50.67 12.03 -18.27
C ALA A 498 49.25 12.48 -18.68
N GLU A 499 48.82 13.71 -18.38
CA GLU A 499 49.27 15.04 -18.88
C GLU A 499 48.95 15.29 -20.36
N MET A 500 48.26 16.41 -20.61
CA MET A 500 48.25 17.30 -21.79
C MET A 500 47.07 18.29 -21.56
N SER A 501 47.25 19.50 -21.03
CA SER A 501 47.85 20.71 -21.63
C SER A 501 46.90 21.53 -22.52
N SER A 502 46.78 22.81 -22.16
CA SER A 502 46.57 24.00 -23.02
C SER A 502 45.20 24.18 -23.71
N SER A 503 44.65 25.37 -23.97
CA SER A 503 44.93 26.78 -23.62
C SER A 503 43.89 27.63 -24.40
N THR A 504 43.62 28.86 -23.91
CA THR A 504 43.27 30.09 -24.68
C THR A 504 42.06 30.06 -25.64
N ASP A 505 41.33 31.13 -25.94
CA ASP A 505 41.11 32.50 -25.45
C ASP A 505 39.98 33.05 -26.35
N GLN A 506 39.23 34.06 -25.87
CA GLN A 506 38.51 35.06 -26.70
C GLN A 506 37.37 34.56 -27.62
N SER A 507 36.38 35.32 -28.07
CA SER A 507 35.69 36.56 -27.70
C SER A 507 34.56 36.70 -28.75
N GLU A 508 33.50 37.43 -28.40
CA GLU A 508 32.53 38.09 -29.31
C GLU A 508 31.42 37.30 -30.03
N ASN A 509 30.19 37.67 -29.63
CA ASN A 509 29.03 38.02 -30.47
C ASN A 509 28.77 37.24 -31.77
N GLN A 510 27.72 36.40 -31.75
CA GLN A 510 26.48 36.65 -32.49
C GLN A 510 25.44 35.59 -32.10
N GLN A 511 24.19 36.02 -31.94
CA GLN A 511 23.03 35.16 -31.74
C GLN A 511 22.89 34.22 -32.95
N ASN A 512 23.38 32.99 -32.81
CA ASN A 512 23.07 31.92 -33.74
C ASN A 512 22.90 30.63 -32.93
N VAL A 513 21.71 30.04 -33.06
CA VAL A 513 21.23 28.90 -32.26
C VAL A 513 22.25 27.77 -32.29
N ASP A 514 22.76 27.38 -31.12
CA ASP A 514 23.83 26.39 -30.94
C ASP A 514 23.45 25.07 -31.62
N PRO A 515 24.12 24.69 -32.72
CA PRO A 515 23.87 23.42 -33.40
C PRO A 515 24.06 22.22 -32.45
N LYS A 516 24.92 22.33 -31.42
CA LYS A 516 25.12 21.29 -30.42
C LYS A 516 23.97 21.21 -29.40
N ALA A 517 23.22 22.28 -29.17
CA ALA A 517 22.02 22.25 -28.33
C ALA A 517 20.87 21.56 -29.08
N THR A 518 20.64 21.93 -30.34
CA THR A 518 19.65 21.27 -31.21
C THR A 518 19.98 19.79 -31.43
N LEU A 519 21.27 19.44 -31.62
CA LEU A 519 21.69 18.04 -31.74
C LEU A 519 21.52 17.28 -30.41
N ARG A 520 21.75 17.92 -29.26
CA ARG A 520 21.50 17.31 -27.94
C ARG A 520 20.03 17.07 -27.69
N GLU A 521 19.16 17.99 -28.08
CA GLU A 521 17.71 17.86 -27.97
C GLU A 521 17.18 16.76 -28.92
N PHE A 522 17.66 16.71 -30.17
CA PHE A 522 17.35 15.63 -31.11
C PHE A 522 17.84 14.26 -30.65
N VAL A 523 19.09 14.16 -30.17
CA VAL A 523 19.63 12.91 -29.61
C VAL A 523 18.87 12.52 -28.34
N TYR A 524 18.45 13.48 -27.52
CA TYR A 524 17.60 13.22 -26.35
C TYR A 524 16.24 12.65 -26.76
N ASP A 525 15.57 13.24 -27.76
CA ASP A 525 14.28 12.79 -28.27
C ASP A 525 14.36 11.41 -28.95
N VAL A 526 15.41 11.15 -29.74
CA VAL A 526 15.65 9.82 -30.35
C VAL A 526 15.97 8.75 -29.28
N ARG A 527 16.73 9.11 -28.24
CA ARG A 527 17.10 8.16 -27.16
C ARG A 527 15.93 7.84 -26.23
N HIS A 528 15.01 8.78 -26.02
CA HIS A 528 13.80 8.59 -25.20
C HIS A 528 12.66 7.95 -25.98
N SER A 529 12.53 8.23 -27.28
CA SER A 529 11.62 7.49 -28.16
C SER A 529 12.04 6.02 -28.32
N GLY A 530 13.34 5.72 -28.35
CA GLY A 530 13.84 4.34 -28.41
C GLY A 530 13.42 3.44 -27.23
N ARG A 531 13.27 3.97 -26.01
CA ARG A 531 12.67 3.23 -24.87
C ARG A 531 11.19 2.92 -25.11
N ARG A 532 10.43 3.91 -25.60
CA ARG A 532 8.99 3.74 -25.88
C ARG A 532 8.73 2.75 -27.01
N VAL A 533 9.53 2.77 -28.07
CA VAL A 533 9.43 1.81 -29.18
C VAL A 533 9.68 0.38 -28.68
N LYS A 534 10.71 0.17 -27.85
CA LYS A 534 10.99 -1.15 -27.25
C LYS A 534 9.89 -1.62 -26.31
N GLU A 535 9.33 -0.72 -25.50
CA GLU A 535 8.19 -1.05 -24.66
C GLU A 535 6.99 -1.44 -25.53
N LEU A 536 6.51 -0.56 -26.41
CA LEU A 536 5.39 -0.84 -27.33
C LEU A 536 5.58 -2.15 -28.11
N GLN A 537 6.81 -2.44 -28.57
CA GLN A 537 7.15 -3.70 -29.21
C GLN A 537 6.97 -4.90 -28.27
N CYS A 538 7.44 -4.81 -27.02
CA CYS A 538 7.23 -5.83 -26.00
C CYS A 538 5.72 -6.05 -25.69
N TRP A 539 4.93 -4.98 -25.63
CA TRP A 539 3.47 -5.08 -25.46
C TRP A 539 2.82 -5.77 -26.67
N LYS A 540 3.19 -5.42 -27.91
CA LYS A 540 2.73 -6.06 -29.15
C LYS A 540 3.09 -7.55 -29.20
N GLU A 541 4.32 -7.91 -28.85
CA GLU A 541 4.76 -9.31 -28.78
C GLU A 541 3.97 -10.11 -27.73
N HIS A 542 3.60 -9.49 -26.61
CA HIS A 542 2.83 -10.18 -25.57
C HIS A 542 1.37 -10.39 -25.98
N LEU A 543 0.76 -9.40 -26.64
CA LEU A 543 -0.58 -9.55 -27.22
C LEU A 543 -0.58 -10.68 -28.26
N ALA A 544 0.42 -10.71 -29.15
CA ALA A 544 0.58 -11.80 -30.12
C ALA A 544 0.74 -13.18 -29.46
N LYS A 545 1.43 -13.27 -28.30
CA LYS A 545 1.52 -14.50 -27.50
C LYS A 545 0.18 -14.91 -26.90
N MET A 546 -0.63 -13.95 -26.42
CA MET A 546 -1.99 -14.21 -25.92
C MET A 546 -2.89 -14.73 -27.05
N GLU A 547 -2.87 -14.07 -28.20
CA GLU A 547 -3.66 -14.46 -29.38
C GLU A 547 -3.25 -15.83 -29.91
N LYS A 548 -1.95 -16.11 -29.98
CA LYS A 548 -1.44 -17.45 -30.34
C LYS A 548 -1.83 -18.52 -29.32
N ALA A 549 -1.92 -18.18 -28.03
CA ALA A 549 -2.42 -19.11 -27.01
C ALA A 549 -3.93 -19.36 -27.17
N LEU A 550 -4.70 -18.32 -27.47
CA LEU A 550 -6.14 -18.43 -27.77
C LEU A 550 -6.40 -19.29 -29.02
N ALA A 551 -5.57 -19.15 -30.06
CA ALA A 551 -5.69 -19.91 -31.30
C ALA A 551 -5.38 -21.42 -31.14
N LYS A 552 -4.69 -21.83 -30.08
CA LYS A 552 -4.40 -23.24 -29.81
C LYS A 552 -5.60 -24.02 -29.28
N PHE A 553 -6.64 -23.35 -28.78
CA PHE A 553 -7.84 -24.02 -28.30
C PHE A 553 -8.66 -24.54 -29.48
N LYS A 554 -8.85 -25.85 -29.54
CA LYS A 554 -9.73 -26.47 -30.54
C LYS A 554 -11.19 -26.24 -30.14
N LYS A 555 -12.12 -26.24 -31.11
CA LYS A 555 -13.58 -26.19 -30.81
C LYS A 555 -14.00 -27.29 -29.82
N SER A 556 -13.28 -28.42 -29.76
CA SER A 556 -13.49 -29.49 -28.78
C SER A 556 -13.26 -29.06 -27.33
N ASP A 557 -12.31 -28.15 -27.08
CA ASP A 557 -11.94 -27.72 -25.72
C ASP A 557 -13.04 -26.85 -25.08
N LEU A 558 -13.92 -26.26 -25.91
CA LEU A 558 -15.07 -25.45 -25.48
C LEU A 558 -16.24 -26.27 -24.94
N ARG A 559 -16.16 -27.61 -24.93
CA ARG A 559 -17.22 -28.47 -24.36
C ARG A 559 -17.30 -28.37 -22.84
N SER A 560 -16.18 -28.10 -22.16
CA SER A 560 -16.19 -27.89 -20.71
C SER A 560 -16.63 -26.45 -20.39
N PRO A 561 -17.70 -26.25 -19.60
CA PRO A 561 -18.15 -24.92 -19.17
C PRO A 561 -17.04 -24.14 -18.46
N VAL A 562 -16.27 -24.83 -17.61
CA VAL A 562 -15.14 -24.26 -16.86
C VAL A 562 -14.01 -23.80 -17.77
N VAL A 563 -13.74 -24.54 -18.85
CA VAL A 563 -12.73 -24.15 -19.85
C VAL A 563 -13.24 -22.97 -20.66
N ARG A 564 -14.53 -22.96 -21.04
CA ARG A 564 -15.18 -21.87 -21.77
C ARG A 564 -15.11 -20.55 -21.00
N GLU A 565 -15.52 -20.54 -19.73
CA GLU A 565 -15.46 -19.35 -18.86
C GLU A 565 -14.03 -18.79 -18.75
N LYS A 566 -13.03 -19.67 -18.59
CA LYS A 566 -11.63 -19.26 -18.51
C LYS A 566 -11.09 -18.69 -19.83
N ILE A 567 -11.52 -19.25 -20.96
CA ILE A 567 -11.18 -18.72 -22.30
C ILE A 567 -11.83 -17.36 -22.51
N GLU A 568 -13.09 -17.18 -22.13
CA GLU A 568 -13.80 -15.89 -22.19
C GLU A 568 -13.15 -14.83 -21.30
N ALA A 569 -12.74 -15.19 -20.08
CA ALA A 569 -11.98 -14.31 -19.20
C ALA A 569 -10.62 -13.90 -19.83
N LEU A 570 -9.95 -14.81 -20.54
CA LEU A 570 -8.69 -14.51 -21.22
C LEU A 570 -8.91 -13.59 -22.44
N ARG A 571 -10.00 -13.78 -23.20
CA ARG A 571 -10.40 -12.88 -24.30
C ARG A 571 -10.71 -11.48 -23.78
N ALA A 572 -11.55 -11.36 -22.75
CA ALA A 572 -11.86 -10.09 -22.13
C ALA A 572 -10.61 -9.36 -21.61
N ALA A 573 -9.63 -10.10 -21.08
CA ALA A 573 -8.35 -9.55 -20.68
C ALA A 573 -7.52 -9.05 -21.87
N ALA A 574 -7.48 -9.80 -22.98
CA ALA A 574 -6.79 -9.41 -24.21
C ALA A 574 -7.44 -8.19 -24.88
N ASP A 575 -8.76 -8.11 -24.94
CA ASP A 575 -9.50 -6.97 -25.50
C ASP A 575 -9.28 -5.70 -24.66
N LYS A 576 -9.33 -5.84 -23.33
CA LYS A 576 -9.00 -4.75 -22.41
C LYS A 576 -7.54 -4.30 -22.56
N PHE A 577 -6.64 -5.21 -22.91
CA PHE A 577 -5.24 -4.90 -23.18
C PHE A 577 -5.07 -4.18 -24.53
N ARG A 578 -5.80 -4.60 -25.57
CA ARG A 578 -5.85 -3.95 -26.90
C ARG A 578 -6.35 -2.52 -26.82
N LEU A 579 -7.52 -2.30 -26.21
CA LEU A 579 -8.09 -0.98 -25.93
C LEU A 579 -7.13 -0.06 -25.18
N ARG A 580 -6.25 -0.62 -24.35
CA ARG A 580 -5.24 0.15 -23.60
C ARG A 580 -3.99 0.43 -24.42
N LEU A 581 -3.55 -0.50 -25.27
CA LEU A 581 -2.48 -0.25 -26.24
C LEU A 581 -2.87 0.90 -27.17
N ASP A 582 -4.10 0.88 -27.67
CA ASP A 582 -4.63 1.96 -28.53
C ASP A 582 -4.68 3.29 -27.78
N LYS A 583 -5.12 3.29 -26.50
CA LYS A 583 -5.11 4.49 -25.63
C LYS A 583 -3.69 4.98 -25.26
N LYS A 584 -2.72 4.08 -25.11
CA LYS A 584 -1.33 4.40 -24.72
C LYS A 584 -0.44 4.85 -25.86
N ALA A 585 -0.86 4.70 -27.12
CA ALA A 585 -0.25 5.46 -28.20
C ALA A 585 -0.22 6.98 -27.90
N VAL A 586 -1.02 7.47 -26.94
CA VAL A 586 -1.20 8.90 -26.64
C VAL A 586 -0.84 9.34 -25.19
N ALA A 587 -0.46 8.46 -24.23
CA ALA A 587 -0.34 8.88 -22.82
C ALA A 587 0.81 8.28 -21.99
N ARG A 588 1.35 9.11 -21.06
CA ARG A 588 2.56 8.91 -20.23
C ARG A 588 2.33 8.13 -18.92
N ASP A 589 3.31 7.28 -18.61
CA ASP A 589 3.84 6.77 -17.33
C ASP A 589 2.94 6.46 -16.11
N SER A 590 2.98 5.18 -15.67
CA SER A 590 2.90 4.68 -14.26
C SER A 590 2.65 3.15 -14.11
N GLU A 591 2.51 2.35 -15.18
CA GLU A 591 1.88 1.01 -15.09
C GLU A 591 2.78 -0.25 -15.01
N SER A 592 4.06 -0.12 -14.68
CA SER A 592 4.96 -1.29 -14.48
C SER A 592 4.41 -2.31 -13.46
N ILE A 593 3.72 -1.84 -12.42
CA ILE A 593 3.13 -2.69 -11.36
C ILE A 593 1.92 -3.49 -11.87
N ARG A 594 1.10 -2.91 -12.76
CA ARG A 594 -0.09 -3.60 -13.30
C ARG A 594 0.28 -4.64 -14.35
N TYR A 595 1.35 -4.40 -15.12
CA TYR A 595 1.92 -5.40 -16.02
C TYR A 595 2.29 -6.70 -15.28
N LYS A 596 2.99 -6.58 -14.14
CA LYS A 596 3.34 -7.74 -13.29
C LYS A 596 2.10 -8.51 -12.81
N ARG A 597 1.02 -7.81 -12.42
CA ARG A 597 -0.25 -8.45 -12.00
C ARG A 597 -0.89 -9.24 -13.13
N MET A 598 -0.88 -8.68 -14.35
CA MET A 598 -1.49 -9.35 -15.51
C MET A 598 -0.68 -10.57 -15.96
N GLN A 599 0.66 -10.50 -15.92
CA GLN A 599 1.52 -11.68 -16.14
C GLN A 599 1.22 -12.81 -15.15
N ALA A 600 1.04 -12.47 -13.86
CA ALA A 600 0.68 -13.45 -12.85
C ALA A 600 -0.68 -14.10 -13.12
N LEU A 601 -1.66 -13.32 -13.60
CA LEU A 601 -2.97 -13.83 -14.00
C LEU A 601 -2.86 -14.83 -15.17
N LEU A 602 -2.14 -14.46 -16.24
CA LEU A 602 -1.94 -15.32 -17.41
C LEU A 602 -1.25 -16.65 -17.05
N TYR A 603 -0.21 -16.57 -16.23
CA TYR A 603 0.51 -17.75 -15.78
C TYR A 603 -0.41 -18.69 -14.97
N ARG A 604 -1.24 -18.13 -14.07
CA ARG A 604 -2.24 -18.91 -13.31
C ARG A 604 -3.27 -19.54 -14.23
N THR A 605 -3.87 -18.77 -15.15
CA THR A 605 -4.89 -19.29 -16.07
C THR A 605 -4.33 -20.41 -16.95
N ARG A 606 -3.13 -20.23 -17.53
CA ARG A 606 -2.48 -21.26 -18.35
C ARG A 606 -2.21 -22.53 -17.55
N LYS A 607 -1.69 -22.41 -16.32
CA LYS A 607 -1.42 -23.55 -15.44
C LYS A 607 -2.71 -24.30 -15.09
N THR A 608 -3.79 -23.58 -14.79
CA THR A 608 -5.08 -24.19 -14.44
C THR A 608 -5.73 -24.87 -15.64
N VAL A 609 -5.72 -24.24 -16.81
CA VAL A 609 -6.28 -24.84 -18.04
C VAL A 609 -5.50 -26.08 -18.45
N SER A 610 -4.16 -26.07 -18.32
CA SER A 610 -3.34 -27.26 -18.57
C SER A 610 -3.69 -28.43 -17.63
N LYS A 611 -3.97 -28.14 -16.36
CA LYS A 611 -4.41 -29.17 -15.39
C LYS A 611 -5.78 -29.74 -15.72
N GLU A 612 -6.73 -28.89 -16.10
CA GLU A 612 -8.09 -29.33 -16.47
C GLU A 612 -8.11 -30.12 -17.79
N ALA A 613 -7.30 -29.70 -18.77
CA ALA A 613 -7.12 -30.47 -20.01
C ALA A 613 -6.57 -31.87 -19.73
N GLU A 614 -5.58 -32.00 -18.82
CA GLU A 614 -5.03 -33.29 -18.42
C GLU A 614 -6.07 -34.15 -17.67
N ARG A 615 -6.85 -33.55 -16.76
CA ARG A 615 -7.97 -34.23 -16.09
C ARG A 615 -8.99 -34.78 -17.09
N TYR A 616 -9.36 -33.98 -18.09
CA TYR A 616 -10.31 -34.40 -19.10
C TYR A 616 -9.76 -35.51 -20.00
N LYS A 617 -8.47 -35.42 -20.36
CA LYS A 617 -7.77 -36.47 -21.11
C LYS A 617 -7.74 -37.79 -20.33
N ASN A 618 -7.45 -37.74 -19.03
CA ASN A 618 -7.45 -38.91 -18.15
C ASN A 618 -8.86 -39.49 -18.01
N MET A 619 -9.87 -38.65 -17.77
CA MET A 619 -11.27 -39.07 -17.69
C MET A 619 -11.73 -39.75 -18.99
N ARG A 620 -11.33 -39.22 -20.15
CA ARG A 620 -11.64 -39.83 -21.44
C ARG A 620 -10.92 -41.16 -21.65
N GLN A 621 -9.66 -41.29 -21.22
CA GLN A 621 -8.95 -42.56 -21.25
C GLN A 621 -9.59 -43.59 -20.31
N THR A 622 -10.01 -43.19 -19.11
CA THR A 622 -10.75 -44.05 -18.18
C THR A 622 -12.06 -44.52 -18.81
N LEU A 623 -12.85 -43.62 -19.41
CA LEU A 623 -14.09 -43.99 -20.08
C LEU A 623 -13.87 -44.92 -21.29
N LEU A 624 -12.82 -44.71 -22.08
CA LEU A 624 -12.47 -45.60 -23.19
C LEU A 624 -12.01 -46.98 -22.69
N SER A 625 -11.29 -47.05 -21.57
CA SER A 625 -10.91 -48.32 -20.95
C SER A 625 -12.09 -49.08 -20.35
N THR A 626 -13.06 -48.39 -19.73
CA THR A 626 -14.27 -49.04 -19.19
C THR A 626 -15.23 -49.48 -20.29
N CYS A 627 -15.32 -48.75 -21.40
CA CYS A 627 -16.16 -49.17 -22.53
C CYS A 627 -15.53 -50.28 -23.39
N SER A 628 -14.21 -50.46 -23.35
CA SER A 628 -13.54 -51.55 -24.11
C SER A 628 -13.49 -52.88 -23.35
N GLY A 629 -13.75 -52.87 -22.04
CA GLY A 629 -13.77 -54.05 -21.20
C GLY A 629 -15.15 -54.28 -20.60
N ASN A 630 -16.03 -54.94 -21.35
CA ASN A 630 -17.10 -55.84 -20.86
C ASN A 630 -18.06 -56.17 -22.02
N GLY A 631 -17.53 -56.81 -23.04
CA GLY A 631 -18.33 -57.66 -23.92
C GLY A 631 -18.51 -59.02 -23.28
N SER A 632 -19.47 -59.18 -22.37
CA SER A 632 -19.93 -60.50 -21.94
C SER A 632 -21.19 -60.44 -21.08
N SER A 633 -22.21 -61.16 -21.55
CA SER A 633 -23.44 -61.62 -20.86
C SER A 633 -24.57 -60.57 -20.68
N THR A 634 -25.57 -60.49 -21.56
CA THR A 634 -26.80 -61.33 -21.68
C THR A 634 -27.68 -61.42 -20.43
N LYS A 635 -28.82 -60.70 -20.46
CA LYS A 635 -30.17 -61.04 -19.95
C LYS A 635 -31.00 -59.74 -19.97
N GLU A 636 -31.82 -59.52 -21.00
CA GLU A 636 -33.28 -59.78 -20.99
C GLU A 636 -33.98 -59.27 -19.73
N PHE A 637 -34.67 -58.12 -19.83
CA PHE A 637 -36.05 -57.97 -19.34
C PHE A 637 -36.75 -56.74 -19.94
N ASN A 638 -38.03 -56.94 -20.23
CA ASN A 638 -38.92 -56.15 -21.08
C ASN A 638 -39.62 -54.97 -20.38
N GLY A 639 -40.07 -53.99 -21.18
CA GLY A 639 -41.27 -53.17 -20.91
C GLY A 639 -41.05 -51.66 -20.70
N ARG A 640 -41.01 -50.86 -21.78
CA ARG A 640 -42.09 -49.97 -22.31
C ARG A 640 -42.11 -48.52 -21.73
N PRO A 641 -42.60 -47.51 -22.50
CA PRO A 641 -41.71 -46.41 -22.90
C PRO A 641 -42.17 -44.99 -22.51
N ALA A 642 -41.22 -44.07 -22.69
CA ALA A 642 -41.33 -42.62 -22.58
C ALA A 642 -42.19 -41.98 -23.69
N PRO A 643 -42.75 -40.77 -23.45
CA PRO A 643 -43.55 -40.05 -24.42
C PRO A 643 -42.68 -39.26 -25.42
N ALA A 644 -43.22 -39.20 -26.63
CA ALA A 644 -42.68 -38.56 -27.82
C ALA A 644 -42.66 -37.02 -27.73
N CYS A 645 -41.55 -36.43 -28.17
CA CYS A 645 -41.53 -35.11 -28.78
C CYS A 645 -40.94 -35.28 -30.19
N SER A 646 -41.85 -35.36 -31.16
CA SER A 646 -41.65 -35.31 -32.60
C SER A 646 -41.34 -33.88 -33.04
N GLY A 647 -40.34 -33.71 -33.92
CA GLY A 647 -39.93 -32.41 -34.45
C GLY A 647 -38.82 -32.53 -35.49
N MET A 648 -39.19 -33.14 -36.62
CA MET A 648 -38.62 -33.09 -37.98
C MET A 648 -37.38 -32.21 -38.24
N PHE A 649 -36.28 -32.86 -38.63
CA PHE A 649 -35.49 -32.49 -39.81
C PHE A 649 -34.97 -33.81 -40.42
N GLU A 650 -35.71 -34.33 -41.40
CA GLU A 650 -35.23 -35.29 -42.38
C GLU A 650 -34.44 -34.52 -43.44
N GLU A 651 -33.20 -34.94 -43.71
CA GLU A 651 -32.75 -35.01 -45.10
C GLU A 651 -31.62 -36.03 -45.26
N SER A 652 -31.98 -37.08 -45.98
CA SER A 652 -31.16 -37.84 -46.93
C SER A 652 -29.85 -38.47 -46.45
N ALA A 653 -29.95 -39.76 -46.16
CA ALA A 653 -28.91 -40.73 -46.41
C ALA A 653 -28.68 -40.92 -47.91
N ILE A 654 -27.42 -40.91 -48.36
CA ILE A 654 -26.92 -41.78 -49.43
C ILE A 654 -25.57 -42.35 -48.97
N PRO A 655 -25.40 -43.68 -48.94
CA PRO A 655 -24.14 -44.34 -48.62
C PRO A 655 -23.35 -44.62 -49.91
N LEU A 656 -22.02 -44.76 -49.81
CA LEU A 656 -21.19 -45.70 -50.59
C LEU A 656 -19.72 -45.56 -50.15
N ARG A 657 -19.22 -46.59 -49.46
CA ARG A 657 -18.20 -47.54 -49.91
C ARG A 657 -16.76 -47.01 -49.99
N ARG A 658 -15.97 -47.57 -49.07
CA ARG A 658 -14.61 -48.09 -49.24
C ARG A 658 -14.02 -47.94 -50.66
N HIS A 659 -12.90 -47.25 -50.75
CA HIS A 659 -11.72 -47.78 -51.44
C HIS A 659 -10.48 -47.51 -50.61
N ALA A 660 -9.82 -48.60 -50.24
CA ALA A 660 -8.43 -48.63 -49.85
C ALA A 660 -7.58 -48.62 -51.13
N GLY A 661 -6.37 -48.06 -51.02
CA GLY A 661 -5.22 -48.53 -51.80
C GLY A 661 -4.45 -47.48 -52.58
N VAL A 662 -3.12 -47.66 -52.52
CA VAL A 662 -2.05 -47.20 -53.43
C VAL A 662 -1.52 -45.80 -53.11
N SER A 663 -0.40 -45.63 -52.40
CA SER A 663 1.01 -45.98 -52.68
C SER A 663 1.71 -45.04 -53.68
N GLN A 664 2.87 -44.54 -53.22
CA GLN A 664 4.06 -44.09 -53.96
C GLN A 664 3.93 -42.87 -54.89
N THR A 665 4.43 -41.72 -54.43
CA THR A 665 5.79 -41.21 -54.73
C THR A 665 6.20 -40.23 -53.65
#